data_AF-A0A845YPG7-F1
#
_entry.id   AF-A0A845YPG7-F1
#
_cell.length_a   1.000
_cell.length_b   1.000
_cell.length_c   1.000
_cell.angle_alpha   90.00
_cell.angle_beta   90.00
_cell.angle_gamma   90.00
#
_symmetry.space_group_name_H-M   'P 1'
#
loop_
_entity.id
_entity.type
_entity.pdbx_description
1 polymer ?
#
loop_
_entity_poly.entity_id
_entity_poly.type
_entity_poly.pdbx_seq_one_letter_code
_entity_poly.pdbx_strand_id
1 'polypeptide(L)'
;MNLKRREFLIFLGSSAGTIALASCQKQSSTPIEESPISGTYTNNIKFQPVKGPMPLTTNNQEFNIENYTNYEVVDDLIIPEGFTYDIIGSWGDKIGDSRFGYNNDYISYIETGENEGLLTINFEYISPLPWITTYQTVIGKSMPFAELAAAFKQVGKSGMSSEELLENTLKKKIIATAKEAMIDMGIGVISIRRQPDGKWVRTNSKFDRRITGISGLEDGRYLKSTGPAVAVFNKKGKGYDDKLGDRIIGSFANCAGGTTPWGTVFSAEENFQSYVIEPVYSDGTSIDPTKEKSLFMGERGVVGLGSAFGLAGNKYGWMVEVDPANPDDYGTKHTWLGRYRHEAVGIRVETDKPLAFYSGCDRRSGHLYKFVSKGKVKDPTDKANSQLLTDGMLYGAKFNPDGTGSWIPLQPDTPVNPDLPEVHVNSMINLPQRPDGGSFKAITAQEVERFKQKYKTLGDLYEGNAEEKQGAILIDAHLAANAAGVTCTARPEDTEVDKNGNLFIAFTSGFPSKSDGSPDKRIFKGPDGEAYEFGWVMRLTEDDDRPDAMTFSWQMFATGGEPMEGGLGFSNPDNLEFDQQGNLWMVTDISTSKHNKTVPMNRMGKDGKPINQSTLCGLFGNNSIWYIPTSGPNAGEAYLFGIAPTESETCGPFFTKDQKTLFLAIQHPGEYNGIRQNMTSETRQLAMKTTDGSDFVQNRIVPMGSNWPTKQVNDPPKPSVVAIRRLDSTPITS
;
A
#
# COMPACT_ATOMS: atom_id res chain seq x y z
N MET A 1 -37.92 38.86 17.63
CA MET A 1 -37.64 37.80 16.64
C MET A 1 -36.16 37.92 16.29
N ASN A 2 -35.36 36.93 16.67
CA ASN A 2 -33.89 36.96 16.63
C ASN A 2 -33.38 36.65 15.22
N LEU A 3 -32.68 37.61 14.60
CA LEU A 3 -31.87 37.39 13.40
C LEU A 3 -30.42 37.14 13.83
N LYS A 4 -29.86 36.02 13.35
CA LYS A 4 -28.56 35.48 13.74
C LYS A 4 -27.42 36.14 12.95
N ARG A 5 -26.29 36.26 13.64
CA ARG A 5 -25.02 36.95 13.36
C ARG A 5 -24.21 36.48 12.12
N ARG A 6 -24.81 35.79 11.15
CA ARG A 6 -24.08 35.15 10.02
C ARG A 6 -24.19 35.87 8.67
N GLU A 7 -24.89 37.00 8.59
CA GLU A 7 -25.02 37.78 7.35
C GLU A 7 -24.32 39.15 7.39
N PHE A 8 -23.52 39.43 8.42
CA PHE A 8 -22.93 40.76 8.65
C PHE A 8 -21.44 40.90 8.23
N LEU A 9 -20.79 39.91 7.63
CA LEU A 9 -19.35 39.99 7.32
C LEU A 9 -18.96 39.55 5.91
N ILE A 10 -19.78 39.86 4.90
CA ILE A 10 -19.36 39.84 3.49
C ILE A 10 -19.91 41.08 2.80
N PHE A 11 -19.52 42.30 3.22
CA PHE A 11 -19.58 43.49 2.35
C PHE A 11 -18.84 44.71 2.93
N LEU A 12 -17.55 44.63 3.23
CA LEU A 12 -16.72 45.82 3.47
C LEU A 12 -15.33 45.64 2.84
N GLY A 13 -15.10 46.39 1.77
CA GLY A 13 -13.90 46.40 0.95
C GLY A 13 -14.31 46.30 -0.51
N SER A 14 -14.71 47.37 -1.20
CA SER A 14 -14.03 48.65 -1.26
C SER A 14 -14.95 49.64 -1.98
N SER A 15 -15.08 50.82 -1.39
CA SER A 15 -15.83 51.96 -1.91
C SER A 15 -14.96 52.79 -2.86
N ALA A 16 -15.45 53.04 -4.07
CA ALA A 16 -15.05 54.20 -4.85
C ALA A 16 -16.22 54.69 -5.70
N GLY A 17 -16.56 55.97 -5.53
CA GLY A 17 -17.15 56.80 -6.58
C GLY A 17 -18.67 56.85 -6.65
N THR A 18 -19.25 57.80 -5.95
CA THR A 18 -20.66 58.18 -5.92
C THR A 18 -21.12 58.94 -7.18
N ILE A 19 -22.42 58.79 -7.50
CA ILE A 19 -23.35 59.78 -8.11
C ILE A 19 -23.28 59.97 -9.63
N ALA A 20 -24.30 59.52 -10.37
CA ALA A 20 -25.48 60.34 -10.71
C ALA A 20 -26.46 59.56 -11.60
N LEU A 21 -27.68 59.41 -11.11
CA LEU A 21 -28.82 58.87 -11.84
C LEU A 21 -29.40 59.88 -12.83
N ALA A 22 -30.02 59.29 -13.86
CA ALA A 22 -31.24 59.70 -14.55
C ALA A 22 -31.07 60.36 -15.93
N SER A 23 -31.46 59.61 -16.97
CA SER A 23 -32.68 59.93 -17.72
C SER A 23 -33.05 58.86 -18.74
N CYS A 24 -34.37 58.65 -18.82
CA CYS A 24 -35.16 58.23 -19.98
C CYS A 24 -35.34 56.74 -20.35
N GLN A 25 -36.62 56.39 -20.26
CA GLN A 25 -37.35 55.18 -20.64
C GLN A 25 -37.43 54.87 -22.14
N LYS A 26 -37.73 53.60 -22.41
CA LYS A 26 -38.30 52.93 -23.62
C LYS A 26 -37.28 52.76 -24.77
N GLN A 27 -37.13 51.59 -25.41
CA GLN A 27 -38.15 50.62 -25.81
C GLN A 27 -37.51 49.31 -26.30
N SER A 28 -38.25 48.21 -26.16
CA SER A 28 -38.21 46.99 -27.00
C SER A 28 -37.05 45.99 -26.87
N SER A 29 -37.42 44.87 -26.27
CA SER A 29 -36.84 43.53 -26.34
C SER A 29 -36.76 42.94 -27.75
N THR A 30 -35.70 42.17 -28.02
CA THR A 30 -35.70 40.99 -28.89
C THR A 30 -35.03 39.83 -28.14
N PRO A 31 -35.57 38.60 -28.22
CA PRO A 31 -35.08 37.45 -27.44
C PRO A 31 -33.87 36.81 -28.11
N ILE A 32 -32.86 36.44 -27.32
CA ILE A 32 -31.76 35.61 -27.80
C ILE A 32 -32.25 34.15 -27.75
N GLU A 33 -32.22 33.50 -28.91
CA GLU A 33 -32.51 32.08 -29.09
C GLU A 33 -31.58 31.22 -28.22
N GLU A 34 -32.17 30.34 -27.41
CA GLU A 34 -31.48 29.19 -26.83
C GLU A 34 -31.14 28.23 -27.97
N SER A 35 -29.85 28.15 -28.31
CA SER A 35 -29.33 27.03 -29.10
C SER A 35 -29.04 25.84 -28.17
N PRO A 36 -29.48 24.62 -28.50
CA PRO A 36 -29.17 23.45 -27.70
C PRO A 36 -27.67 23.15 -27.87
N ILE A 37 -26.92 23.21 -26.77
CA ILE A 37 -25.54 22.72 -26.75
C ILE A 37 -25.60 21.19 -26.77
N SER A 38 -25.72 20.62 -27.97
CA SER A 38 -25.27 19.26 -28.25
C SER A 38 -23.75 19.31 -28.39
N GLY A 39 -23.06 19.30 -27.25
CA GLY A 39 -21.62 19.14 -27.19
C GLY A 39 -21.28 17.70 -26.89
N THR A 40 -20.91 16.93 -27.92
CA THR A 40 -20.22 15.64 -27.72
C THR A 40 -18.89 15.91 -27.02
N TYR A 41 -18.77 15.54 -25.75
CA TYR A 41 -17.50 15.52 -25.04
C TYR A 41 -16.58 14.51 -25.74
N THR A 42 -15.65 14.97 -26.57
CA THR A 42 -14.61 14.10 -27.11
C THR A 42 -13.60 13.84 -25.99
N ASN A 43 -13.75 12.68 -25.34
CA ASN A 43 -12.75 12.17 -24.42
C ASN A 43 -11.41 12.06 -25.16
N ASN A 44 -10.38 12.76 -24.67
CA ASN A 44 -9.02 12.67 -25.20
C ASN A 44 -8.28 11.39 -24.78
N ILE A 45 -8.96 10.46 -24.10
CA ILE A 45 -8.41 9.14 -23.75
C ILE A 45 -8.45 8.17 -24.93
N LYS A 46 -7.42 7.34 -25.07
CA LYS A 46 -7.12 6.52 -26.27
C LYS A 46 -7.53 5.06 -26.13
N PHE A 47 -8.31 4.78 -25.10
CA PHE A 47 -8.98 3.52 -24.85
C PHE A 47 -10.43 3.80 -24.46
N GLN A 48 -11.31 2.81 -24.68
CA GLN A 48 -12.66 2.86 -24.14
C GLN A 48 -12.61 2.30 -22.72
N PRO A 49 -13.01 3.07 -21.68
CA PRO A 49 -13.05 2.56 -20.31
C PRO A 49 -13.85 1.27 -20.23
N VAL A 50 -13.37 0.31 -19.43
CA VAL A 50 -14.11 -0.94 -19.24
C VAL A 50 -15.38 -0.67 -18.43
N LYS A 51 -16.42 -1.45 -18.69
CA LYS A 51 -17.68 -1.31 -17.96
C LYS A 51 -17.56 -1.93 -16.57
N GLY A 52 -17.45 -1.08 -15.55
CA GLY A 52 -17.52 -1.48 -14.14
C GLY A 52 -18.95 -1.73 -13.64
N PRO A 53 -19.10 -2.16 -12.37
CA PRO A 53 -20.41 -2.44 -11.76
C PRO A 53 -21.24 -1.19 -11.47
N MET A 54 -20.59 -0.02 -11.40
CA MET A 54 -21.22 1.26 -11.05
C MET A 54 -21.22 2.20 -12.26
N PRO A 55 -22.27 3.00 -12.45
CA PRO A 55 -22.24 4.08 -13.44
C PRO A 55 -21.24 5.17 -13.01
N LEU A 56 -20.41 5.62 -13.96
CA LEU A 56 -19.41 6.66 -13.77
C LEU A 56 -19.75 7.87 -14.64
N THR A 57 -19.39 9.07 -14.18
CA THR A 57 -19.53 10.32 -14.95
C THR A 57 -18.65 10.36 -16.19
N THR A 58 -17.52 9.64 -16.17
CA THR A 58 -16.54 9.54 -17.26
C THR A 58 -16.92 8.54 -18.34
N ASN A 59 -18.00 7.77 -18.14
CA ASN A 59 -18.54 6.90 -19.17
C ASN A 59 -19.30 7.77 -20.19
N ASN A 60 -18.65 8.09 -21.31
CA ASN A 60 -19.16 8.92 -22.41
C ASN A 60 -20.40 8.40 -23.17
N GLN A 61 -21.19 7.52 -22.56
CA GLN A 61 -22.43 6.99 -23.13
C GLN A 61 -23.62 7.66 -22.46
N GLU A 62 -24.72 7.88 -23.20
CA GLU A 62 -25.99 8.26 -22.60
C GLU A 62 -26.33 7.23 -21.51
N PHE A 63 -26.47 7.72 -20.28
CA PHE A 63 -26.74 6.85 -19.14
C PHE A 63 -28.07 6.13 -19.34
N ASN A 64 -28.02 4.80 -19.37
CA ASN A 64 -29.21 3.95 -19.34
C ASN A 64 -29.09 2.98 -18.15
N ILE A 65 -30.01 3.11 -17.20
CA ILE A 65 -30.06 2.29 -15.99
C ILE A 65 -30.19 0.79 -16.29
N GLU A 66 -30.88 0.42 -17.38
CA GLU A 66 -31.08 -0.98 -17.78
C GLU A 66 -29.73 -1.68 -18.00
N ASN A 67 -28.71 -0.95 -18.48
CA ASN A 67 -27.37 -1.46 -18.69
C ASN A 67 -26.67 -1.84 -17.37
N TYR A 68 -27.12 -1.33 -16.22
CA TYR A 68 -26.52 -1.58 -14.91
C TYR A 68 -27.37 -2.46 -14.00
N THR A 69 -28.62 -2.79 -14.38
CA THR A 69 -29.51 -3.66 -13.59
C THR A 69 -29.00 -5.10 -13.47
N ASN A 70 -28.16 -5.56 -14.40
CA ASN A 70 -27.50 -6.86 -14.34
C ASN A 70 -26.00 -6.67 -14.58
N TYR A 71 -25.18 -7.28 -13.73
CA TYR A 71 -23.72 -7.26 -13.85
C TYR A 71 -23.15 -8.64 -13.56
N GLU A 72 -22.27 -9.11 -14.43
CA GLU A 72 -21.55 -10.37 -14.25
C GLU A 72 -20.11 -10.06 -13.88
N VAL A 73 -19.68 -10.53 -12.71
CA VAL A 73 -18.28 -10.50 -12.30
C VAL A 73 -17.56 -11.60 -13.07
N VAL A 74 -16.47 -11.25 -13.75
CA VAL A 74 -15.67 -12.18 -14.52
C VAL A 74 -14.44 -12.58 -13.70
N ASP A 75 -14.14 -13.88 -13.66
CA ASP A 75 -12.92 -14.42 -13.07
C ASP A 75 -11.76 -14.36 -14.07
N ASP A 76 -11.43 -13.14 -14.51
CA ASP A 76 -10.35 -12.84 -15.45
C ASP A 76 -9.84 -11.41 -15.27
N LEU A 77 -8.67 -11.11 -15.83
CA LEU A 77 -8.17 -9.74 -15.93
C LEU A 77 -8.89 -9.05 -17.10
N ILE A 78 -9.82 -8.16 -16.78
CA ILE A 78 -10.57 -7.39 -17.78
C ILE A 78 -9.80 -6.11 -18.09
N ILE A 79 -9.53 -5.89 -19.38
CA ILE A 79 -8.81 -4.73 -19.92
C ILE A 79 -9.55 -4.21 -21.16
N PRO A 80 -9.26 -2.99 -21.64
CA PRO A 80 -10.01 -2.38 -22.73
C PRO A 80 -9.90 -3.16 -24.05
N GLU A 81 -10.91 -3.02 -24.91
CA GLU A 81 -10.83 -3.54 -26.27
C GLU A 81 -9.60 -2.96 -27.00
N GLY A 82 -8.93 -3.79 -27.80
CA GLY A 82 -7.66 -3.43 -28.46
C GLY A 82 -6.42 -3.72 -27.63
N PHE A 83 -6.57 -4.22 -26.39
CA PHE A 83 -5.47 -4.67 -25.54
C PHE A 83 -5.45 -6.19 -25.38
N THR A 84 -4.30 -6.70 -24.95
CA THR A 84 -4.07 -8.10 -24.56
C THR A 84 -3.07 -8.14 -23.42
N TYR A 85 -2.96 -9.27 -22.74
CA TYR A 85 -1.91 -9.49 -21.75
C TYR A 85 -1.22 -10.84 -21.95
N ASP A 86 0.06 -10.90 -21.57
CA ASP A 86 0.88 -12.12 -21.53
C ASP A 86 1.20 -12.47 -20.07
N ILE A 87 1.13 -13.75 -19.69
CA ILE A 87 1.57 -14.21 -18.37
C ILE A 87 3.09 -14.41 -18.39
N ILE A 88 3.79 -13.72 -17.50
CA ILE A 88 5.26 -13.74 -17.40
C ILE A 88 5.75 -14.85 -16.47
N GLY A 89 5.05 -15.07 -15.37
CA GLY A 89 5.33 -16.12 -14.40
C GLY A 89 4.22 -16.23 -13.38
N SER A 90 4.02 -17.42 -12.86
CA SER A 90 3.03 -17.75 -11.85
C SER A 90 3.69 -18.45 -10.65
N TRP A 91 3.05 -18.39 -9.48
CA TRP A 91 3.49 -19.15 -8.31
C TRP A 91 3.82 -20.62 -8.65
N GLY A 92 4.98 -21.06 -8.16
CA GLY A 92 5.52 -22.40 -8.40
C GLY A 92 6.45 -22.52 -9.61
N ASP A 93 6.43 -21.58 -10.56
CA ASP A 93 7.36 -21.58 -11.70
C ASP A 93 8.81 -21.49 -11.22
N LYS A 94 9.76 -22.08 -11.93
CA LYS A 94 11.17 -22.06 -11.49
C LYS A 94 11.78 -20.65 -11.55
N ILE A 95 12.53 -20.27 -10.52
CA ILE A 95 13.41 -19.07 -10.52
C ILE A 95 14.74 -19.46 -9.90
N GLY A 96 15.81 -19.52 -10.71
CA GLY A 96 17.14 -19.88 -10.23
C GLY A 96 17.17 -21.26 -9.55
N ASP A 97 17.59 -21.27 -8.28
CA ASP A 97 17.63 -22.43 -7.38
C ASP A 97 16.32 -22.62 -6.56
N SER A 98 15.31 -21.80 -6.82
CA SER A 98 14.04 -21.74 -6.09
C SER A 98 12.86 -21.63 -7.08
N ARG A 99 11.76 -21.05 -6.63
CA ARG A 99 10.51 -20.86 -7.39
C ARG A 99 9.98 -19.44 -7.31
N PHE A 100 9.06 -19.10 -8.19
CA PHE A 100 8.19 -17.93 -8.13
C PHE A 100 7.37 -18.03 -6.86
N GLY A 101 7.47 -17.00 -6.02
CA GLY A 101 6.81 -16.94 -4.72
C GLY A 101 5.30 -16.80 -4.82
N TYR A 102 4.65 -16.71 -3.67
CA TYR A 102 3.22 -16.50 -3.54
C TYR A 102 2.90 -15.01 -3.40
N ASN A 103 1.68 -14.62 -3.77
CA ASN A 103 1.18 -13.25 -3.73
C ASN A 103 2.24 -12.26 -4.22
N ASN A 104 2.56 -12.34 -5.51
CA ASN A 104 3.45 -11.38 -6.14
C ASN A 104 2.87 -9.97 -6.03
N ASP A 105 3.70 -9.02 -5.68
CA ASP A 105 3.34 -7.63 -5.46
C ASP A 105 4.21 -6.74 -6.37
N TYR A 106 4.80 -5.66 -5.85
CA TYR A 106 5.52 -4.66 -6.60
C TYR A 106 6.50 -5.21 -7.62
N ILE A 107 6.50 -4.51 -8.76
CA ILE A 107 7.25 -4.84 -9.94
C ILE A 107 8.17 -3.68 -10.26
N SER A 108 9.42 -4.00 -10.59
CA SER A 108 10.37 -3.06 -11.17
C SER A 108 11.01 -3.68 -12.40
N TYR A 109 10.98 -2.98 -13.54
CA TYR A 109 11.66 -3.41 -14.77
C TYR A 109 12.89 -2.55 -15.07
N ILE A 110 14.06 -3.20 -15.12
CA ILE A 110 15.34 -2.57 -15.47
C ILE A 110 15.81 -3.11 -16.82
N GLU A 111 15.85 -2.24 -17.83
CA GLU A 111 16.36 -2.58 -19.17
C GLU A 111 17.85 -2.95 -19.11
N THR A 112 18.19 -4.09 -19.70
CA THR A 112 19.59 -4.55 -19.89
C THR A 112 19.99 -4.57 -21.36
N GLY A 113 19.03 -4.41 -22.26
CA GLY A 113 19.21 -4.31 -23.69
C GLY A 113 17.91 -3.92 -24.39
N GLU A 114 17.94 -3.76 -25.71
CA GLU A 114 16.73 -3.50 -26.47
C GLU A 114 15.74 -4.66 -26.30
N ASN A 115 14.52 -4.36 -25.84
CA ASN A 115 13.48 -5.37 -25.59
C ASN A 115 13.85 -6.41 -24.50
N GLU A 116 14.87 -6.17 -23.68
CA GLU A 116 15.39 -7.13 -22.71
C GLU A 116 15.68 -6.46 -21.37
N GLY A 117 15.39 -7.16 -20.28
CA GLY A 117 15.65 -6.61 -18.96
C GLY A 117 15.45 -7.60 -17.81
N LEU A 118 15.62 -7.07 -16.61
CA LEU A 118 15.41 -7.76 -15.36
C LEU A 118 14.14 -7.22 -14.71
N LEU A 119 13.23 -8.11 -14.36
CA LEU A 119 12.04 -7.82 -13.58
C LEU A 119 12.32 -8.24 -12.13
N THR A 120 12.31 -7.28 -11.21
CA THR A 120 12.28 -7.53 -9.77
C THR A 120 10.82 -7.62 -9.33
N ILE A 121 10.49 -8.62 -8.53
CA ILE A 121 9.12 -8.93 -8.11
C ILE A 121 9.14 -9.19 -6.59
N ASN A 122 8.30 -8.48 -5.86
CA ASN A 122 8.05 -8.78 -4.45
C ASN A 122 7.08 -9.95 -4.30
N PHE A 123 7.19 -10.70 -3.21
CA PHE A 123 6.30 -11.79 -2.81
C PHE A 123 5.91 -11.58 -1.35
N GLU A 124 4.70 -11.09 -1.15
CA GLU A 124 4.33 -10.45 0.10
C GLU A 124 4.02 -11.47 1.20
N TYR A 125 2.97 -12.28 0.99
CA TYR A 125 2.47 -13.23 1.98
C TYR A 125 1.96 -14.53 1.34
N ILE A 126 1.43 -15.42 2.18
CA ILE A 126 0.68 -16.60 1.74
C ILE A 126 -0.79 -16.49 2.15
N SER A 127 -1.71 -16.62 1.20
CA SER A 127 -3.15 -16.73 1.51
C SER A 127 -3.44 -18.15 2.02
N PRO A 128 -3.75 -18.36 3.32
CA PRO A 128 -3.70 -19.69 3.93
C PRO A 128 -4.59 -20.73 3.25
N LEU A 129 -5.82 -20.37 2.88
CA LEU A 129 -6.78 -21.29 2.29
C LEU A 129 -6.33 -21.81 0.91
N PRO A 130 -6.17 -20.94 -0.13
CA PRO A 130 -5.73 -21.42 -1.43
C PRO A 130 -4.32 -22.01 -1.38
N TRP A 131 -3.39 -21.44 -0.60
CA TRP A 131 -2.04 -21.98 -0.48
C TRP A 131 -2.03 -23.41 0.05
N ILE A 132 -2.68 -23.69 1.20
CA ILE A 132 -2.73 -25.04 1.81
C ILE A 132 -3.42 -26.05 0.88
N THR A 133 -4.55 -25.66 0.28
CA THR A 133 -5.39 -26.60 -0.49
C THR A 133 -4.81 -26.93 -1.87
N THR A 134 -3.98 -26.05 -2.42
CA THR A 134 -3.40 -26.21 -3.75
C THR A 134 -1.90 -26.55 -3.74
N TYR A 135 -1.23 -26.46 -2.59
CA TYR A 135 0.23 -26.64 -2.46
C TYR A 135 0.73 -27.91 -3.14
N GLN A 136 0.10 -29.06 -2.84
CA GLN A 136 0.53 -30.33 -3.41
C GLN A 136 0.36 -30.37 -4.94
N THR A 137 -0.70 -29.77 -5.47
CA THR A 137 -0.97 -29.73 -6.91
C THR A 137 0.00 -28.81 -7.65
N VAL A 138 0.29 -27.63 -7.07
CA VAL A 138 1.15 -26.63 -7.71
C VAL A 138 2.63 -26.94 -7.52
N ILE A 139 3.04 -27.32 -6.30
CA ILE A 139 4.45 -27.54 -5.93
C ILE A 139 4.87 -29.01 -6.08
N GLY A 140 3.93 -29.96 -6.08
CA GLY A 140 4.24 -31.39 -6.13
C GLY A 140 4.72 -31.97 -4.79
N LYS A 141 4.61 -31.22 -3.68
CA LYS A 141 5.05 -31.62 -2.34
C LYS A 141 3.87 -31.75 -1.38
N SER A 142 3.76 -32.90 -0.72
CA SER A 142 2.76 -33.11 0.34
C SER A 142 3.24 -32.53 1.66
N MET A 143 2.34 -31.89 2.40
CA MET A 143 2.62 -31.19 3.66
C MET A 143 1.62 -31.62 4.74
N PRO A 144 2.02 -31.74 6.02
CA PRO A 144 1.21 -32.33 7.08
C PRO A 144 0.17 -31.35 7.68
N PHE A 145 -0.49 -30.52 6.85
CA PHE A 145 -1.34 -29.42 7.32
C PHE A 145 -2.48 -29.87 8.23
N ALA A 146 -3.19 -30.94 7.89
CA ALA A 146 -4.32 -31.43 8.70
C ALA A 146 -3.86 -31.84 10.11
N GLU A 147 -2.70 -32.48 10.22
CA GLU A 147 -2.11 -32.88 11.50
C GLU A 147 -1.67 -31.65 12.31
N LEU A 148 -1.02 -30.68 11.68
CA LEU A 148 -0.59 -29.43 12.33
C LEU A 148 -1.78 -28.61 12.80
N ALA A 149 -2.81 -28.45 11.97
CA ALA A 149 -4.03 -27.74 12.32
C ALA A 149 -4.75 -28.40 13.50
N ALA A 150 -4.81 -29.73 13.54
CA ALA A 150 -5.38 -30.46 14.66
C ALA A 150 -4.58 -30.23 15.96
N ALA A 151 -3.26 -30.20 15.88
CA ALA A 151 -2.39 -29.93 17.02
C ALA A 151 -2.56 -28.50 17.56
N PHE A 152 -2.53 -27.48 16.70
CA PHE A 152 -2.75 -26.09 17.11
C PHE A 152 -4.16 -25.87 17.66
N LYS A 153 -5.17 -26.59 17.17
CA LYS A 153 -6.52 -26.56 17.73
C LYS A 153 -6.57 -27.06 19.19
N GLN A 154 -5.72 -28.01 19.58
CA GLN A 154 -5.63 -28.50 20.96
C GLN A 154 -4.96 -27.49 21.90
N VAL A 155 -3.95 -26.77 21.40
CA VAL A 155 -3.26 -25.70 22.15
C VAL A 155 -4.16 -24.47 22.34
N GLY A 156 -5.11 -24.28 21.41
CA GLY A 156 -6.10 -23.20 21.47
C GLY A 156 -5.57 -21.90 20.87
N LYS A 157 -6.27 -20.80 21.15
CA LYS A 157 -5.97 -19.48 20.55
C LYS A 157 -4.67 -18.85 21.05
N SER A 158 -4.05 -19.44 22.07
CA SER A 158 -2.84 -18.91 22.67
C SER A 158 -1.60 -19.09 21.80
N GLY A 159 -1.67 -19.84 20.69
CA GLY A 159 -0.51 -20.16 19.87
C GLY A 159 0.47 -21.09 20.58
N MET A 160 1.61 -21.37 19.94
CA MET A 160 2.71 -22.15 20.52
C MET A 160 4.00 -21.33 20.49
N SER A 161 4.80 -21.40 21.55
CA SER A 161 6.15 -20.82 21.53
C SER A 161 7.14 -21.75 20.83
N SER A 162 8.25 -21.20 20.36
CA SER A 162 9.25 -22.05 19.69
C SER A 162 10.04 -22.93 20.66
N GLU A 163 10.07 -22.58 21.95
CA GLU A 163 10.55 -23.47 23.02
C GLU A 163 9.59 -24.64 23.25
N GLU A 164 8.28 -24.41 23.27
CA GLU A 164 7.27 -25.48 23.38
C GLU A 164 7.34 -26.44 22.19
N LEU A 165 7.76 -25.97 21.00
CA LEU A 165 8.06 -26.82 19.86
C LEU A 165 9.22 -27.78 20.14
N LEU A 166 10.25 -27.39 20.92
CA LEU A 166 11.45 -28.20 21.13
C LEU A 166 11.15 -29.54 21.81
N GLU A 167 10.08 -29.60 22.59
CA GLU A 167 9.64 -30.78 23.34
C GLU A 167 8.58 -31.61 22.60
N ASN A 168 8.12 -31.15 21.43
CA ASN A 168 6.99 -31.73 20.71
C ASN A 168 7.45 -32.66 19.57
N THR A 169 6.79 -33.82 19.41
CA THR A 169 7.00 -34.73 18.28
C THR A 169 6.70 -34.10 16.92
N LEU A 170 5.96 -32.98 16.90
CA LEU A 170 5.59 -32.21 15.71
C LEU A 170 6.63 -31.17 15.27
N LYS A 171 7.68 -30.90 16.07
CA LYS A 171 8.69 -29.87 15.79
C LYS A 171 9.17 -29.86 14.34
N LYS A 172 9.61 -31.02 13.85
CA LYS A 172 10.19 -31.16 12.51
C LYS A 172 9.17 -30.82 11.43
N LYS A 173 7.90 -31.16 11.63
CA LYS A 173 6.80 -30.88 10.70
C LYS A 173 6.48 -29.39 10.67
N ILE A 174 6.46 -28.74 11.82
CA ILE A 174 6.23 -27.30 11.96
C ILE A 174 7.36 -26.51 11.29
N ILE A 175 8.62 -26.81 11.62
CA ILE A 175 9.78 -26.15 11.01
C ILE A 175 9.79 -26.36 9.49
N ALA A 176 9.54 -27.58 9.00
CA ALA A 176 9.48 -27.84 7.57
C ALA A 176 8.35 -27.04 6.88
N THR A 177 7.20 -26.88 7.54
CA THR A 177 6.07 -26.12 7.01
C THR A 177 6.32 -24.62 7.01
N ALA A 178 6.87 -24.09 8.11
CA ALA A 178 7.30 -22.71 8.18
C ALA A 178 8.36 -22.41 7.10
N LYS A 179 9.29 -23.33 6.86
CA LYS A 179 10.32 -23.19 5.84
C LYS A 179 9.72 -23.03 4.44
N GLU A 180 8.78 -23.89 4.07
CA GLU A 180 8.11 -23.79 2.76
C GLU A 180 7.32 -22.48 2.60
N ALA A 181 6.59 -22.06 3.63
CA ALA A 181 5.87 -20.79 3.62
C ALA A 181 6.81 -19.58 3.48
N MET A 182 7.95 -19.58 4.20
CA MET A 182 8.94 -18.49 4.10
C MET A 182 9.71 -18.50 2.77
N ILE A 183 9.84 -19.64 2.08
CA ILE A 183 10.40 -19.71 0.71
C ILE A 183 9.50 -19.00 -0.30
N ASP A 184 8.19 -19.05 -0.07
CA ASP A 184 7.21 -18.43 -0.96
C ASP A 184 7.08 -16.92 -0.77
N MET A 185 7.65 -16.34 0.28
CA MET A 185 7.76 -14.88 0.49
C MET A 185 9.17 -14.37 0.17
N GLY A 186 9.32 -13.06 -0.05
CA GLY A 186 10.61 -12.41 -0.29
C GLY A 186 10.63 -11.61 -1.58
N ILE A 187 11.77 -11.64 -2.28
CA ILE A 187 12.02 -10.91 -3.53
C ILE A 187 12.48 -11.91 -4.58
N GLY A 188 12.09 -11.72 -5.83
CA GLY A 188 12.60 -12.44 -6.99
C GLY A 188 13.16 -11.50 -8.02
N VAL A 189 14.21 -11.94 -8.71
CA VAL A 189 14.72 -11.28 -9.92
C VAL A 189 14.58 -12.28 -11.04
N ILE A 190 14.01 -11.87 -12.16
CA ILE A 190 13.80 -12.70 -13.33
C ILE A 190 14.23 -11.96 -14.58
N SER A 191 14.77 -12.67 -15.56
CA SER A 191 15.14 -12.10 -16.85
C SER A 191 14.07 -12.34 -17.91
N ILE A 192 13.70 -11.28 -18.62
CA ILE A 192 12.62 -11.30 -19.61
C ILE A 192 13.02 -10.61 -20.92
N ARG A 193 12.36 -11.01 -22.01
CA ARG A 193 12.53 -10.44 -23.35
C ARG A 193 11.18 -10.26 -24.05
N ARG A 194 11.00 -9.13 -24.73
CA ARG A 194 9.92 -8.92 -25.69
C ARG A 194 10.32 -9.47 -27.06
N GLN A 195 9.51 -10.36 -27.59
CA GLN A 195 9.66 -10.97 -28.90
C GLN A 195 9.19 -10.01 -30.02
N PRO A 196 9.54 -10.27 -31.29
CA PRO A 196 9.12 -9.42 -32.42
C PRO A 196 7.61 -9.30 -32.61
N ASP A 197 6.83 -10.27 -32.13
CA ASP A 197 5.35 -10.25 -32.12
C ASP A 197 4.76 -9.46 -30.94
N GLY A 198 5.62 -8.83 -30.13
CA GLY A 198 5.26 -8.04 -28.96
C GLY A 198 5.10 -8.85 -27.67
N LYS A 199 5.16 -10.20 -27.73
CA LYS A 199 4.98 -11.05 -26.56
C LYS A 199 6.19 -11.03 -25.64
N TRP A 200 5.97 -10.92 -24.34
CA TRP A 200 7.02 -11.06 -23.34
C TRP A 200 7.21 -12.51 -22.90
N VAL A 201 8.47 -12.92 -22.74
CA VAL A 201 8.85 -14.28 -22.31
C VAL A 201 10.00 -14.27 -21.32
N ARG A 202 10.05 -15.28 -20.45
CA ARG A 202 11.20 -15.56 -19.58
C ARG A 202 12.41 -16.01 -20.39
N THR A 203 13.59 -15.50 -20.06
CA THR A 203 14.86 -15.94 -20.66
C THR A 203 15.65 -16.89 -19.77
N ASN A 204 15.31 -16.99 -18.47
CA ASN A 204 15.92 -17.91 -17.50
C ASN A 204 17.46 -17.79 -17.44
N SER A 205 17.94 -16.55 -17.38
CA SER A 205 19.38 -16.24 -17.33
C SER A 205 20.00 -16.53 -15.97
N LYS A 206 21.33 -16.33 -15.87
CA LYS A 206 22.08 -16.43 -14.61
C LYS A 206 21.68 -15.39 -13.54
N PHE A 207 20.93 -14.35 -13.91
CA PHE A 207 20.47 -13.33 -12.97
C PHE A 207 19.22 -13.77 -12.20
N ASP A 208 18.52 -14.80 -12.69
CA ASP A 208 17.30 -15.31 -12.08
C ASP A 208 17.60 -15.90 -10.70
N ARG A 209 17.05 -15.29 -9.64
CA ARG A 209 17.30 -15.69 -8.25
C ARG A 209 16.16 -15.30 -7.32
N ARG A 210 16.14 -15.91 -6.12
CA ARG A 210 15.26 -15.55 -5.02
C ARG A 210 16.06 -15.08 -3.81
N ILE A 211 15.58 -14.01 -3.18
CA ILE A 211 15.89 -13.62 -1.81
C ILE A 211 14.63 -13.99 -1.00
N THR A 212 14.67 -15.10 -0.28
CA THR A 212 13.48 -15.64 0.42
C THR A 212 13.39 -15.12 1.85
N GLY A 213 12.29 -15.39 2.54
CA GLY A 213 12.14 -15.13 3.97
C GLY A 213 13.14 -15.84 4.88
N ILE A 214 13.96 -16.76 4.35
CA ILE A 214 14.99 -17.52 5.08
C ILE A 214 16.35 -17.53 4.38
N SER A 215 16.60 -16.65 3.40
CA SER A 215 17.94 -16.50 2.81
C SER A 215 18.96 -16.13 3.90
N GLY A 216 20.12 -16.76 3.91
CA GLY A 216 21.11 -16.64 4.99
C GLY A 216 20.97 -17.67 6.10
N LEU A 217 19.81 -18.34 6.25
CA LEU A 217 19.61 -19.32 7.33
C LEU A 217 20.54 -20.54 7.20
N GLU A 218 20.70 -21.07 5.99
CA GLU A 218 21.48 -22.29 5.71
C GLU A 218 22.57 -22.09 4.64
N ASP A 219 22.48 -21.03 3.85
CA ASP A 219 23.29 -20.81 2.65
C ASP A 219 24.31 -19.67 2.80
N GLY A 220 24.29 -18.96 3.95
CA GLY A 220 25.18 -17.83 4.23
C GLY A 220 24.89 -16.55 3.43
N ARG A 221 23.80 -16.51 2.65
CA ARG A 221 23.36 -15.36 1.83
C ARG A 221 22.61 -14.32 2.67
N TYR A 222 23.29 -13.81 3.71
CA TYR A 222 22.72 -12.83 4.62
C TYR A 222 22.48 -11.48 3.93
N LEU A 223 21.39 -10.82 4.31
CA LEU A 223 21.19 -9.41 4.04
C LEU A 223 22.14 -8.57 4.89
N LYS A 224 22.51 -7.41 4.37
CA LYS A 224 23.34 -6.40 5.04
C LYS A 224 22.45 -5.34 5.70
N SER A 225 23.04 -4.52 6.56
CA SER A 225 22.39 -3.33 7.10
C SER A 225 23.37 -2.16 7.21
N THR A 226 22.84 -0.94 7.14
CA THR A 226 23.59 0.31 7.33
C THR A 226 22.83 1.28 8.22
N GLY A 227 23.52 2.27 8.79
CA GLY A 227 22.91 3.32 9.61
C GLY A 227 22.82 2.97 11.11
N PRO A 228 22.22 3.84 11.93
CA PRO A 228 22.38 3.80 13.38
C PRO A 228 21.83 2.55 14.08
N ALA A 229 20.84 1.86 13.51
CA ALA A 229 20.30 0.65 14.13
C ALA A 229 21.29 -0.52 14.13
N VAL A 230 22.36 -0.46 13.31
CA VAL A 230 23.48 -1.43 13.33
C VAL A 230 24.14 -1.48 14.70
N ALA A 231 24.25 -0.35 15.40
CA ALA A 231 24.79 -0.31 16.77
C ALA A 231 23.91 -1.13 17.74
N VAL A 232 22.59 -1.12 17.55
CA VAL A 232 21.64 -1.91 18.34
C VAL A 232 21.69 -3.39 17.97
N PHE A 233 21.87 -3.73 16.69
CA PHE A 233 21.98 -5.13 16.25
C PHE A 233 23.25 -5.83 16.79
N ASN A 234 24.33 -5.07 17.01
CA ASN A 234 25.60 -5.60 17.47
C ASN A 234 25.77 -5.62 19.00
N LYS A 235 24.87 -4.97 19.77
CA LYS A 235 25.02 -4.86 21.22
C LYS A 235 24.39 -6.02 21.99
N LYS A 236 24.85 -6.20 23.23
CA LYS A 236 24.18 -7.04 24.23
C LYS A 236 23.28 -6.15 25.08
N GLY A 237 22.02 -6.07 24.71
CA GLY A 237 21.02 -5.25 25.40
C GLY A 237 20.15 -6.03 26.37
N LYS A 238 18.97 -5.48 26.65
CA LYS A 238 17.94 -6.05 27.53
C LYS A 238 17.26 -7.28 26.94
N GLY A 239 17.10 -7.28 25.62
CA GLY A 239 16.31 -8.23 24.86
C GLY A 239 17.10 -9.40 24.30
N TYR A 240 16.51 -10.00 23.28
CA TYR A 240 17.01 -11.19 22.60
C TYR A 240 18.28 -10.92 21.78
N ASP A 241 19.24 -11.85 21.87
CA ASP A 241 20.49 -11.83 21.11
C ASP A 241 20.53 -13.07 20.20
N ASP A 242 20.31 -12.86 18.92
CA ASP A 242 20.28 -13.89 17.88
C ASP A 242 21.68 -14.40 17.47
N LYS A 243 22.75 -13.83 18.03
CA LYS A 243 24.17 -14.15 17.75
C LYS A 243 24.61 -13.91 16.30
N LEU A 244 23.83 -13.17 15.53
CA LEU A 244 24.16 -12.84 14.14
C LEU A 244 24.87 -11.49 14.01
N GLY A 245 24.77 -10.62 15.02
CA GLY A 245 25.23 -9.23 14.93
C GLY A 245 24.32 -8.45 13.97
N ASP A 246 24.90 -7.72 13.03
CA ASP A 246 24.18 -6.96 12.00
C ASP A 246 23.78 -7.77 10.75
N ARG A 247 24.14 -9.05 10.69
CA ARG A 247 23.69 -9.98 9.64
C ARG A 247 22.21 -10.31 9.82
N ILE A 248 21.48 -10.37 8.71
CA ILE A 248 20.02 -10.55 8.69
C ILE A 248 19.66 -11.76 7.83
N ILE A 249 18.74 -12.58 8.34
CA ILE A 249 18.19 -13.73 7.63
C ILE A 249 16.91 -13.28 6.92
N GLY A 250 16.92 -13.36 5.60
CA GLY A 250 15.75 -13.19 4.75
C GLY A 250 15.09 -11.80 4.78
N SER A 251 14.06 -11.70 3.94
CA SER A 251 13.09 -10.62 3.87
C SER A 251 11.74 -11.22 3.49
N PHE A 252 10.66 -10.71 4.07
CA PHE A 252 9.29 -11.21 3.90
C PHE A 252 8.28 -10.11 4.25
N ALA A 253 7.00 -10.33 3.96
CA ALA A 253 6.01 -9.26 3.94
C ALA A 253 6.46 -8.12 3.00
N ASN A 254 7.07 -8.50 1.88
CA ASN A 254 7.54 -7.58 0.86
C ASN A 254 6.32 -7.10 0.08
N CYS A 255 5.81 -5.92 0.41
CA CYS A 255 4.62 -5.30 -0.20
C CYS A 255 5.05 -4.56 -1.48
N ALA A 256 5.01 -3.23 -1.47
CA ALA A 256 5.41 -2.42 -2.60
C ALA A 256 6.90 -2.03 -2.59
N GLY A 257 7.26 -0.92 -3.26
CA GLY A 257 8.67 -0.58 -3.45
C GLY A 257 8.94 0.72 -4.18
N GLY A 258 10.13 0.83 -4.76
CA GLY A 258 10.55 1.97 -5.57
C GLY A 258 11.77 1.63 -6.41
N THR A 259 11.91 2.27 -7.57
CA THR A 259 13.02 2.01 -8.50
C THR A 259 13.93 3.22 -8.57
N THR A 260 15.22 3.01 -8.38
CA THR A 260 16.18 4.12 -8.41
C THR A 260 16.66 4.42 -9.82
N PRO A 261 16.99 5.68 -10.14
CA PRO A 261 17.60 6.01 -11.44
C PRO A 261 19.00 5.42 -11.65
N TRP A 262 19.66 4.90 -10.60
CA TRP A 262 20.92 4.18 -10.70
C TRP A 262 20.78 2.65 -10.85
N GLY A 263 19.55 2.17 -11.02
CA GLY A 263 19.27 0.79 -11.40
C GLY A 263 19.28 -0.20 -10.25
N THR A 264 18.93 0.23 -9.04
CA THR A 264 18.60 -0.63 -7.90
C THR A 264 17.10 -0.55 -7.60
N VAL A 265 16.60 -1.51 -6.85
CA VAL A 265 15.19 -1.65 -6.50
C VAL A 265 15.06 -1.69 -4.98
N PHE A 266 14.16 -0.89 -4.43
CA PHE A 266 13.77 -0.91 -3.04
C PHE A 266 12.50 -1.76 -2.88
N SER A 267 12.54 -2.69 -1.93
CA SER A 267 11.43 -3.56 -1.54
C SER A 267 11.05 -3.25 -0.10
N ALA A 268 9.75 -3.11 0.16
CA ALA A 268 9.24 -2.63 1.43
C ALA A 268 8.75 -3.78 2.31
N GLU A 269 9.29 -3.92 3.52
CA GLU A 269 8.74 -4.85 4.53
C GLU A 269 7.58 -4.17 5.29
N GLU A 270 6.37 -4.69 5.10
CA GLU A 270 5.13 -4.02 5.47
C GLU A 270 4.47 -4.70 6.67
N ASN A 271 3.60 -5.69 6.46
CA ASN A 271 2.95 -6.46 7.53
C ASN A 271 3.86 -7.52 8.22
N PHE A 272 5.13 -7.19 8.46
CA PHE A 272 6.14 -8.08 9.06
C PHE A 272 5.77 -8.60 10.46
N GLN A 273 4.94 -7.85 11.21
CA GLN A 273 4.45 -8.25 12.54
C GLN A 273 3.63 -9.55 12.52
N SER A 274 3.13 -9.95 11.36
CA SER A 274 2.43 -11.23 11.18
C SER A 274 3.39 -12.42 11.29
N TYR A 275 4.71 -12.20 11.19
CA TYR A 275 5.73 -13.25 11.14
C TYR A 275 6.76 -13.15 12.25
N VAL A 276 7.07 -11.94 12.71
CA VAL A 276 8.00 -11.67 13.81
C VAL A 276 7.40 -10.71 14.82
N ILE A 277 8.05 -10.58 15.98
CA ILE A 277 7.56 -9.75 17.08
C ILE A 277 7.94 -8.30 16.85
N GLU A 278 6.95 -7.45 16.65
CA GLU A 278 7.19 -6.04 16.36
C GLU A 278 7.73 -5.23 17.56
N PRO A 279 7.18 -5.34 18.78
CA PRO A 279 7.61 -4.53 19.91
C PRO A 279 9.08 -4.72 20.31
N VAL A 280 9.71 -3.63 20.74
CA VAL A 280 11.09 -3.59 21.23
C VAL A 280 11.19 -2.94 22.60
N TYR A 281 12.27 -3.23 23.32
CA TYR A 281 12.60 -2.57 24.59
C TYR A 281 13.08 -1.12 24.37
N SER A 282 13.21 -0.38 25.47
CA SER A 282 13.77 0.99 25.51
C SER A 282 15.17 1.12 24.89
N ASP A 283 15.95 0.05 24.81
CA ASP A 283 17.27 0.07 24.17
C ASP A 283 17.22 -0.39 22.70
N GLY A 284 16.02 -0.58 22.13
CA GLY A 284 15.81 -1.02 20.74
C GLY A 284 16.01 -2.52 20.50
N THR A 285 16.35 -3.31 21.52
CA THR A 285 16.51 -4.76 21.36
C THR A 285 15.16 -5.49 21.30
N SER A 286 15.11 -6.58 20.55
CA SER A 286 13.91 -7.38 20.31
C SER A 286 13.42 -8.09 21.57
N ILE A 287 12.11 -8.27 21.69
CA ILE A 287 11.53 -9.28 22.59
C ILE A 287 11.97 -10.68 22.14
N ASP A 288 12.08 -11.62 23.09
CA ASP A 288 12.48 -13.00 22.85
C ASP A 288 11.45 -13.78 22.02
N PRO A 289 11.73 -14.08 20.74
CA PRO A 289 10.78 -14.73 19.85
C PRO A 289 10.57 -16.21 20.19
N THR A 290 11.43 -16.83 21.02
CA THR A 290 11.33 -18.26 21.33
C THR A 290 10.33 -18.55 22.45
N LYS A 291 10.04 -17.56 23.29
CA LYS A 291 9.12 -17.66 24.44
C LYS A 291 7.71 -17.24 24.13
N GLU A 292 7.55 -16.36 23.16
CA GLU A 292 6.26 -15.80 22.78
C GLU A 292 5.45 -16.79 21.97
N LYS A 293 4.13 -16.82 22.23
CA LYS A 293 3.22 -17.79 21.63
C LYS A 293 2.53 -17.22 20.39
N SER A 294 3.34 -16.75 19.45
CA SER A 294 2.88 -16.11 18.21
C SER A 294 2.62 -17.09 17.07
N LEU A 295 3.18 -18.30 17.13
CA LEU A 295 3.09 -19.27 16.05
C LEU A 295 1.71 -19.93 16.00
N PHE A 296 1.11 -19.94 14.81
CA PHE A 296 -0.15 -20.62 14.54
C PHE A 296 -0.19 -21.13 13.10
N MET A 297 -0.70 -22.36 12.91
CA MET A 297 -0.94 -22.95 11.60
C MET A 297 -2.33 -23.60 11.56
N GLY A 298 -3.18 -23.13 10.67
CA GLY A 298 -4.52 -23.67 10.44
C GLY A 298 -5.17 -23.12 9.17
N GLU A 299 -6.37 -23.60 8.88
CA GLU A 299 -7.11 -23.29 7.63
C GLU A 299 -7.30 -21.79 7.37
N ARG A 300 -7.27 -20.96 8.42
CA ARG A 300 -7.50 -19.51 8.34
C ARG A 300 -6.30 -18.68 8.81
N GLY A 301 -5.13 -19.28 8.99
CA GLY A 301 -3.97 -18.52 9.45
C GLY A 301 -2.69 -19.34 9.48
N VAL A 302 -1.63 -18.76 8.93
CA VAL A 302 -0.26 -19.25 9.04
C VAL A 302 0.61 -18.04 9.42
N VAL A 303 0.86 -17.87 10.71
CA VAL A 303 1.46 -16.65 11.31
C VAL A 303 2.53 -17.00 12.33
N GLY A 304 3.39 -16.04 12.66
CA GLY A 304 4.47 -16.20 13.64
C GLY A 304 5.63 -17.06 13.14
N LEU A 305 5.76 -17.23 11.83
CA LEU A 305 6.71 -18.17 11.21
C LEU A 305 8.18 -17.87 11.56
N GLY A 306 8.54 -16.60 11.75
CA GLY A 306 9.89 -16.21 12.12
C GLY A 306 10.31 -16.70 13.50
N SER A 307 9.37 -16.86 14.43
CA SER A 307 9.67 -17.43 15.75
C SER A 307 10.26 -18.84 15.65
N ALA A 308 9.80 -19.65 14.68
CA ALA A 308 10.30 -21.01 14.45
C ALA A 308 11.81 -21.08 14.13
N PHE A 309 12.40 -19.95 13.72
CA PHE A 309 13.82 -19.82 13.40
C PHE A 309 14.56 -18.86 14.35
N GLY A 310 13.91 -18.37 15.41
CA GLY A 310 14.51 -17.42 16.34
C GLY A 310 14.83 -16.06 15.71
N LEU A 311 14.02 -15.59 14.76
CA LEU A 311 14.28 -14.33 14.07
C LEU A 311 14.01 -13.13 15.00
N ALA A 312 15.02 -12.27 15.21
CA ALA A 312 14.89 -11.06 16.02
C ALA A 312 14.03 -10.00 15.31
N GLY A 313 12.91 -9.62 15.91
CA GLY A 313 11.90 -8.81 15.24
C GLY A 313 12.33 -7.37 14.91
N ASN A 314 13.31 -6.83 15.62
CA ASN A 314 13.89 -5.50 15.34
C ASN A 314 14.68 -5.44 14.01
N LYS A 315 14.95 -6.58 13.37
CA LYS A 315 15.63 -6.67 12.06
C LYS A 315 14.69 -6.68 10.85
N TYR A 316 13.38 -6.54 11.05
CA TYR A 316 12.36 -6.54 9.98
C TYR A 316 11.45 -5.33 10.08
N GLY A 317 10.81 -4.97 8.96
CA GLY A 317 10.05 -3.72 8.82
C GLY A 317 10.91 -2.59 8.31
N TRP A 318 11.86 -2.90 7.42
CA TRP A 318 12.75 -1.92 6.80
C TRP A 318 12.58 -1.94 5.30
N MET A 319 12.93 -0.84 4.65
CA MET A 319 13.16 -0.86 3.21
C MET A 319 14.47 -1.60 2.86
N VAL A 320 14.41 -2.48 1.86
CA VAL A 320 15.53 -3.34 1.39
C VAL A 320 15.94 -2.95 -0.03
N GLU A 321 17.16 -2.45 -0.21
CA GLU A 321 17.73 -2.17 -1.54
C GLU A 321 18.35 -3.44 -2.15
N VAL A 322 18.04 -3.74 -3.41
CA VAL A 322 18.58 -4.86 -4.19
C VAL A 322 19.08 -4.35 -5.55
N ASP A 323 20.30 -4.72 -5.94
CA ASP A 323 20.80 -4.56 -7.30
C ASP A 323 20.45 -5.81 -8.14
N PRO A 324 19.42 -5.77 -9.01
CA PRO A 324 19.05 -6.94 -9.80
C PRO A 324 20.15 -7.35 -10.78
N ALA A 325 20.99 -6.41 -11.24
CA ALA A 325 22.10 -6.67 -12.16
C ALA A 325 23.32 -7.31 -11.48
N ASN A 326 23.36 -7.37 -10.15
CA ASN A 326 24.40 -8.08 -9.40
C ASN A 326 23.84 -9.38 -8.80
N PRO A 327 24.15 -10.57 -9.35
CA PRO A 327 23.61 -11.84 -8.87
C PRO A 327 24.04 -12.21 -7.44
N ASP A 328 25.10 -11.58 -6.92
CA ASP A 328 25.62 -11.80 -5.57
C ASP A 328 25.06 -10.80 -4.54
N ASP A 329 24.17 -9.89 -4.96
CA ASP A 329 23.45 -8.99 -4.07
C ASP A 329 22.13 -9.62 -3.59
N TYR A 330 22.04 -9.77 -2.26
CA TYR A 330 20.90 -10.34 -1.54
C TYR A 330 20.10 -9.32 -0.74
N GLY A 331 20.51 -8.05 -0.78
CA GLY A 331 19.75 -6.95 -0.18
C GLY A 331 20.48 -6.24 0.96
N THR A 332 20.25 -4.94 1.05
CA THR A 332 20.76 -4.07 2.12
C THR A 332 19.61 -3.30 2.77
N LYS A 333 19.49 -3.38 4.10
CA LYS A 333 18.51 -2.63 4.88
C LYS A 333 19.09 -1.28 5.30
N HIS A 334 18.51 -0.18 4.82
CA HIS A 334 18.97 1.18 5.13
C HIS A 334 18.21 1.76 6.32
N THR A 335 18.80 1.68 7.51
CA THR A 335 18.06 1.91 8.76
C THR A 335 17.71 3.37 9.03
N TRP A 336 18.35 4.31 8.33
CA TRP A 336 17.95 5.72 8.35
C TRP A 336 16.57 5.97 7.74
N LEU A 337 16.02 5.05 6.95
CA LEU A 337 14.65 5.12 6.44
C LEU A 337 13.60 4.82 7.53
N GLY A 338 14.04 4.36 8.71
CA GLY A 338 13.20 4.00 9.85
C GLY A 338 12.62 2.59 9.74
N ARG A 339 12.10 2.08 10.85
CA ARG A 339 11.43 0.78 10.94
C ARG A 339 9.95 0.96 11.24
N TYR A 340 9.12 0.53 10.30
CA TYR A 340 7.66 0.54 10.36
C TYR A 340 7.11 -0.35 9.24
N ARG A 341 5.78 -0.39 9.07
CA ARG A 341 5.13 -1.16 8.01
C ARG A 341 5.23 -0.38 6.71
N HIS A 342 6.37 -0.47 6.02
CA HIS A 342 6.59 0.29 4.79
C HIS A 342 5.69 -0.24 3.68
N GLU A 343 4.96 0.63 3.00
CA GLU A 343 4.27 0.24 1.76
C GLU A 343 5.21 0.33 0.56
N ALA A 344 5.62 1.55 0.22
CA ALA A 344 6.39 1.87 -0.97
C ALA A 344 7.39 2.99 -0.67
N VAL A 345 8.12 3.44 -1.71
CA VAL A 345 9.04 4.56 -1.56
C VAL A 345 9.12 5.47 -2.77
N GLY A 346 8.72 6.71 -2.56
CA GLY A 346 8.92 7.80 -3.51
C GLY A 346 10.34 8.33 -3.42
N ILE A 347 11.03 8.44 -4.55
CA ILE A 347 12.45 8.80 -4.61
C ILE A 347 12.64 10.11 -5.34
N ARG A 348 13.30 11.07 -4.67
CA ARG A 348 13.66 12.35 -5.25
C ARG A 348 15.18 12.50 -5.28
N VAL A 349 15.73 12.52 -6.50
CA VAL A 349 17.18 12.52 -6.76
C VAL A 349 17.51 13.60 -7.80
N GLU A 350 18.30 14.58 -7.39
CA GLU A 350 18.65 15.74 -8.22
C GLU A 350 20.10 16.15 -7.98
N THR A 351 20.85 16.44 -9.04
CA THR A 351 22.23 16.90 -8.95
C THR A 351 22.38 18.11 -8.02
N ASP A 352 23.41 18.09 -7.18
CA ASP A 352 23.77 19.12 -6.20
C ASP A 352 22.75 19.38 -5.08
N LYS A 353 21.69 18.57 -5.01
CA LYS A 353 20.72 18.52 -3.91
C LYS A 353 20.92 17.27 -3.04
N PRO A 354 20.47 17.28 -1.78
CA PRO A 354 20.34 16.06 -0.99
C PRO A 354 19.42 15.03 -1.64
N LEU A 355 19.71 13.74 -1.42
CA LEU A 355 18.82 12.64 -1.76
C LEU A 355 17.64 12.64 -0.78
N ALA A 356 16.42 12.51 -1.27
CA ALA A 356 15.23 12.38 -0.42
C ALA A 356 14.38 11.16 -0.79
N PHE A 357 13.92 10.46 0.24
CA PHE A 357 13.07 9.27 0.15
C PHE A 357 11.80 9.55 0.96
N TYR A 358 10.63 9.19 0.43
CA TYR A 358 9.33 9.37 1.08
C TYR A 358 8.66 8.02 1.21
N SER A 359 8.09 7.69 2.36
CA SER A 359 7.46 6.37 2.58
C SER A 359 6.33 6.46 3.58
N GLY A 360 5.26 5.71 3.32
CA GLY A 360 4.14 5.52 4.23
C GLY A 360 4.41 4.40 5.23
N CYS A 361 3.90 4.53 6.45
CA CYS A 361 3.63 3.39 7.31
C CYS A 361 2.18 2.95 7.12
N ASP A 362 1.93 1.85 6.40
CA ASP A 362 0.56 1.34 6.27
C ASP A 362 0.08 0.73 7.59
N ARG A 363 -0.59 1.58 8.34
CA ARG A 363 -1.25 1.25 9.59
C ARG A 363 -2.41 2.20 9.76
N ARG A 364 -3.46 1.74 10.41
CA ARG A 364 -4.49 2.63 10.96
C ARG A 364 -3.84 3.49 12.05
N SER A 365 -3.61 4.78 11.78
CA SER A 365 -2.72 5.73 12.51
C SER A 365 -1.23 5.75 12.11
N GLY A 366 -0.87 5.14 10.98
CA GLY A 366 0.46 5.25 10.41
C GLY A 366 0.85 6.68 10.07
N HIS A 367 2.05 6.89 9.56
CA HIS A 367 2.59 8.22 9.29
C HIS A 367 3.18 8.28 7.89
N LEU A 368 3.28 9.48 7.34
CA LEU A 368 4.11 9.77 6.18
C LEU A 368 5.49 10.21 6.67
N TYR A 369 6.53 9.60 6.14
CA TYR A 369 7.92 9.90 6.46
C TYR A 369 8.68 10.47 5.28
N LYS A 370 9.75 11.21 5.61
CA LYS A 370 10.74 11.73 4.68
C LYS A 370 12.12 11.48 5.25
N PHE A 371 13.00 10.86 4.48
CA PHE A 371 14.43 10.83 4.75
C PHE A 371 15.13 11.88 3.87
N VAL A 372 16.13 12.56 4.42
CA VAL A 372 17.02 13.47 3.68
C VAL A 372 18.47 13.11 3.99
N SER A 373 19.27 12.85 2.96
CA SER A 373 20.70 12.57 3.12
C SER A 373 21.47 13.81 3.55
N LYS A 374 22.53 13.63 4.33
CA LYS A 374 23.46 14.72 4.63
C LYS A 374 24.33 15.09 3.43
N GLY A 375 24.74 14.07 2.68
CA GLY A 375 25.47 14.24 1.42
C GLY A 375 24.58 14.74 0.30
N LYS A 376 25.21 15.10 -0.83
CA LYS A 376 24.52 15.56 -2.04
C LYS A 376 24.75 14.57 -3.17
N VAL A 377 23.75 14.45 -4.02
CA VAL A 377 23.81 13.69 -5.27
C VAL A 377 24.73 14.43 -6.24
N LYS A 378 25.69 13.72 -6.83
CA LYS A 378 26.56 14.27 -7.90
C LYS A 378 26.02 13.91 -9.27
N ASP A 379 25.73 12.64 -9.47
CA ASP A 379 25.12 12.08 -10.68
C ASP A 379 23.91 11.23 -10.25
N PRO A 380 22.68 11.58 -10.65
CA PRO A 380 21.47 10.84 -10.31
C PRO A 380 21.49 9.35 -10.71
N THR A 381 22.33 8.96 -11.67
CA THR A 381 22.39 7.59 -12.20
C THR A 381 23.55 6.76 -11.62
N ASP A 382 24.39 7.36 -10.76
CA ASP A 382 25.54 6.67 -10.16
C ASP A 382 25.09 5.74 -9.02
N LYS A 383 25.46 4.45 -9.12
CA LYS A 383 25.21 3.43 -8.08
C LYS A 383 25.85 3.79 -6.73
N ALA A 384 26.84 4.69 -6.70
CA ALA A 384 27.40 5.20 -5.44
C ALA A 384 26.38 5.98 -4.59
N ASN A 385 25.24 6.41 -5.17
CA ASN A 385 24.19 7.13 -4.43
C ASN A 385 23.60 6.33 -3.28
N SER A 386 23.63 4.99 -3.31
CA SER A 386 23.21 4.15 -2.16
C SER A 386 23.98 4.47 -0.87
N GLN A 387 25.22 4.96 -0.96
CA GLN A 387 26.00 5.37 0.22
C GLN A 387 25.42 6.62 0.90
N LEU A 388 24.61 7.42 0.21
CA LEU A 388 23.96 8.60 0.81
C LEU A 388 22.89 8.21 1.84
N LEU A 389 22.38 6.97 1.79
CA LEU A 389 21.41 6.43 2.74
C LEU A 389 22.02 6.02 4.08
N THR A 390 23.36 6.07 4.22
CA THR A 390 24.03 5.70 5.49
C THR A 390 24.16 6.87 6.47
N ASP A 391 23.97 8.12 6.01
CA ASP A 391 24.06 9.33 6.85
C ASP A 391 23.03 10.38 6.40
N GLY A 392 22.10 10.72 7.29
CA GLY A 392 21.02 11.67 7.01
C GLY A 392 20.10 11.84 8.21
N MET A 393 18.84 12.16 7.95
CA MET A 393 17.82 12.33 8.99
C MET A 393 16.46 11.83 8.50
N LEU A 394 15.73 11.16 9.40
CA LEU A 394 14.33 10.78 9.19
C LEU A 394 13.42 11.82 9.83
N TYR A 395 12.36 12.17 9.11
CA TYR A 395 11.33 13.12 9.52
C TYR A 395 9.95 12.48 9.37
N GLY A 396 9.00 12.90 10.22
CA GLY A 396 7.58 12.58 10.07
C GLY A 396 6.76 13.82 9.72
N ALA A 397 5.74 13.68 8.88
CA ALA A 397 4.88 14.77 8.44
C ALA A 397 3.90 15.25 9.53
N LYS A 398 3.83 16.57 9.74
CA LYS A 398 2.74 17.25 10.45
C LYS A 398 1.88 18.01 9.45
N PHE A 399 0.65 17.54 9.24
CA PHE A 399 -0.33 18.21 8.39
C PHE A 399 -1.16 19.22 9.17
N ASN A 400 -1.37 20.40 8.60
CA ASN A 400 -2.26 21.44 9.12
C ASN A 400 -3.55 21.49 8.28
N PRO A 401 -4.73 21.73 8.89
CA PRO A 401 -6.02 21.74 8.18
C PRO A 401 -6.18 22.81 7.09
N ASP A 402 -5.25 23.77 7.00
CA ASP A 402 -5.25 24.84 6.00
C ASP A 402 -4.52 24.48 4.70
N GLY A 403 -4.11 23.22 4.54
CA GLY A 403 -3.37 22.74 3.37
C GLY A 403 -1.86 22.96 3.47
N THR A 404 -1.34 23.37 4.61
CA THR A 404 0.11 23.45 4.86
C THR A 404 0.59 22.29 5.73
N GLY A 405 1.91 22.11 5.84
CA GLY A 405 2.50 21.18 6.79
C GLY A 405 3.99 21.42 7.02
N SER A 406 4.56 20.60 7.90
CA SER A 406 5.96 20.66 8.27
C SER A 406 6.53 19.28 8.57
N TRP A 407 7.86 19.16 8.53
CA TRP A 407 8.58 17.92 8.80
C TRP A 407 9.19 17.95 10.21
N ILE A 408 8.84 16.97 11.06
CA ILE A 408 9.35 16.83 12.42
C ILE A 408 10.52 15.83 12.42
N PRO A 409 11.75 16.21 12.81
CA PRO A 409 12.88 15.29 12.84
C PRO A 409 12.71 14.23 13.93
N LEU A 410 13.15 13.00 13.67
CA LEU A 410 13.14 11.90 14.64
C LEU A 410 14.55 11.67 15.19
N GLN A 411 14.91 12.48 16.18
CA GLN A 411 16.23 12.50 16.80
C GLN A 411 16.13 12.69 18.33
N PRO A 412 17.20 12.41 19.10
CA PRO A 412 17.14 12.42 20.56
C PRO A 412 16.67 13.72 21.21
N ASP A 413 16.94 14.88 20.64
CA ASP A 413 16.53 16.18 21.20
C ASP A 413 15.13 16.64 20.75
N THR A 414 14.47 15.89 19.86
CA THR A 414 13.10 16.18 19.42
C THR A 414 12.17 16.20 20.64
N PRO A 415 11.40 17.30 20.86
CA PRO A 415 10.47 17.38 21.97
C PRO A 415 9.38 16.31 21.92
N VAL A 416 9.02 15.76 23.09
CA VAL A 416 7.83 14.92 23.24
C VAL A 416 6.59 15.82 23.24
N ASN A 417 5.77 15.69 22.22
CA ASN A 417 4.56 16.48 22.02
C ASN A 417 3.46 15.71 21.26
N PRO A 418 3.00 14.56 21.78
CA PRO A 418 1.96 13.78 21.12
C PRO A 418 0.64 14.56 21.02
N ASP A 419 -0.15 14.27 19.97
CA ASP A 419 -1.50 14.80 19.83
C ASP A 419 -2.41 14.31 20.98
N LEU A 420 -3.43 15.09 21.31
CA LEU A 420 -4.43 14.69 22.30
C LEU A 420 -5.35 13.60 21.70
N PRO A 421 -5.84 12.63 22.49
CA PRO A 421 -6.62 11.52 21.95
C PRO A 421 -7.84 11.97 21.15
N GLU A 422 -8.53 13.04 21.59
CA GLU A 422 -9.73 13.61 20.95
C GLU A 422 -9.58 14.09 19.51
N VAL A 423 -8.34 14.30 19.04
CA VAL A 423 -8.02 14.62 17.65
C VAL A 423 -8.25 13.41 16.73
N HIS A 424 -8.09 12.21 17.26
CA HIS A 424 -8.15 10.98 16.49
C HIS A 424 -9.58 10.42 16.44
N VAL A 425 -9.91 9.67 15.39
CA VAL A 425 -11.18 8.92 15.33
C VAL A 425 -11.20 7.92 16.50
N ASN A 426 -12.32 7.76 17.22
CA ASN A 426 -12.43 6.96 18.46
C ASN A 426 -11.60 7.46 19.68
N SER A 427 -11.01 8.65 19.63
CA SER A 427 -10.35 9.29 20.78
C SER A 427 -9.22 8.47 21.43
N MET A 428 -8.28 7.94 20.65
CA MET A 428 -7.18 7.09 21.15
C MET A 428 -5.88 7.29 20.36
N ILE A 429 -4.74 7.33 21.07
CA ILE A 429 -3.38 7.29 20.49
C ILE A 429 -2.51 6.27 21.23
N ASN A 430 -1.66 5.54 20.50
CA ASN A 430 -0.69 4.61 21.08
C ASN A 430 0.62 5.34 21.39
N LEU A 431 1.07 5.29 22.64
CA LEU A 431 2.33 5.91 23.09
C LEU A 431 3.33 4.86 23.59
N PRO A 432 4.65 5.11 23.45
CA PRO A 432 5.68 4.18 23.91
C PRO A 432 5.52 3.78 25.39
N GLN A 433 5.51 2.48 25.67
CA GLN A 433 5.59 1.93 27.03
C GLN A 433 7.06 1.70 27.39
N ARG A 434 7.62 2.57 28.23
CA ARG A 434 9.05 2.52 28.60
C ARG A 434 9.23 2.43 30.12
N PRO A 435 10.20 1.60 30.60
CA PRO A 435 11.26 0.91 29.84
C PRO A 435 10.89 -0.47 29.26
N ASP A 436 9.72 -1.00 29.60
CA ASP A 436 9.34 -2.42 29.40
C ASP A 436 9.10 -2.86 27.95
N GLY A 437 8.98 -1.89 27.02
CA GLY A 437 8.80 -2.14 25.59
C GLY A 437 7.32 -2.10 25.15
N GLY A 438 7.11 -2.00 23.83
CA GLY A 438 5.77 -1.89 23.24
C GLY A 438 5.10 -0.53 23.47
N SER A 439 3.77 -0.52 23.53
CA SER A 439 2.94 0.70 23.64
C SER A 439 1.77 0.52 24.60
N PHE A 440 1.30 1.64 25.16
CA PHE A 440 0.01 1.71 25.85
C PHE A 440 -0.96 2.63 25.11
N LYS A 441 -2.26 2.41 25.30
CA LYS A 441 -3.32 3.23 24.70
C LYS A 441 -3.61 4.43 25.62
N ALA A 442 -3.33 5.64 25.15
CA ALA A 442 -3.78 6.86 25.80
C ALA A 442 -5.15 7.25 25.24
N ILE A 443 -6.16 7.31 26.12
CA ILE A 443 -7.55 7.63 25.78
C ILE A 443 -8.05 8.92 26.46
N THR A 444 -7.22 9.51 27.33
CA THR A 444 -7.50 10.79 28.00
C THR A 444 -6.35 11.78 27.87
N ALA A 445 -6.68 13.09 27.91
CA ALA A 445 -5.67 14.14 27.96
C ALA A 445 -4.74 14.02 29.18
N GLN A 446 -5.24 13.52 30.31
CA GLN A 446 -4.44 13.36 31.52
C GLN A 446 -3.32 12.30 31.35
N GLU A 447 -3.58 11.22 30.62
CA GLU A 447 -2.56 10.20 30.32
C GLU A 447 -1.45 10.79 29.43
N VAL A 448 -1.82 11.58 28.43
CA VAL A 448 -0.87 12.30 27.58
C VAL A 448 -0.03 13.31 28.39
N GLU A 449 -0.66 14.08 29.27
CA GLU A 449 0.06 15.04 30.11
C GLU A 449 1.03 14.34 31.10
N ARG A 450 0.65 13.20 31.68
CA ARG A 450 1.57 12.39 32.50
C ARG A 450 2.76 11.89 31.67
N PHE A 451 2.52 11.48 30.42
CA PHE A 451 3.58 11.04 29.52
C PHE A 451 4.58 12.18 29.22
N LYS A 452 4.08 13.37 28.87
CA LYS A 452 4.89 14.60 28.66
C LYS A 452 5.61 15.10 29.93
N GLN A 453 5.04 14.84 31.10
CA GLN A 453 5.70 15.14 32.36
C GLN A 453 6.90 14.23 32.60
N LYS A 454 6.75 12.94 32.26
CA LYS A 454 7.78 11.91 32.43
C LYS A 454 8.92 12.02 31.41
N TYR A 455 8.62 12.33 30.15
CA TYR A 455 9.59 12.41 29.06
C TYR A 455 9.51 13.77 28.38
N LYS A 456 10.66 14.44 28.18
CA LYS A 456 10.74 15.79 27.58
C LYS A 456 11.17 15.74 26.14
N THR A 457 12.05 14.80 25.80
CA THR A 457 12.59 14.58 24.46
C THR A 457 12.50 13.12 24.08
N LEU A 458 12.58 12.78 22.79
CA LEU A 458 12.61 11.38 22.36
C LEU A 458 13.78 10.63 23.00
N GLY A 459 14.92 11.28 23.22
CA GLY A 459 16.09 10.71 23.87
C GLY A 459 15.86 10.28 25.33
N ASP A 460 14.80 10.75 26.00
CA ASP A 460 14.40 10.31 27.34
C ASP A 460 13.65 8.97 27.31
N LEU A 461 13.10 8.56 26.16
CA LEU A 461 12.39 7.30 25.98
C LEU A 461 13.33 6.12 25.76
N TYR A 462 14.54 6.39 25.28
CA TYR A 462 15.47 5.36 24.81
C TYR A 462 16.82 5.37 25.55
N GLU A 463 17.40 4.19 25.68
CA GLU A 463 18.64 3.93 26.41
C GLU A 463 19.82 3.60 25.49
N GLY A 464 21.03 3.92 25.95
CA GLY A 464 22.28 3.70 25.21
C GLY A 464 23.10 4.98 25.03
N ASN A 465 24.22 4.84 24.33
CA ASN A 465 25.01 5.97 23.84
C ASN A 465 24.24 6.75 22.72
N ALA A 466 24.81 7.84 22.23
CA ALA A 466 24.13 8.71 21.25
C ALA A 466 23.70 7.96 19.96
N GLU A 467 24.56 7.10 19.42
CA GLU A 467 24.28 6.32 18.21
C GLU A 467 23.25 5.23 18.49
N GLU A 468 23.37 4.52 19.63
CA GLU A 468 22.40 3.50 20.04
C GLU A 468 21.00 4.09 20.28
N LYS A 469 20.92 5.31 20.84
CA LYS A 469 19.64 6.02 21.01
C LYS A 469 19.03 6.38 19.66
N GLN A 470 19.81 6.90 18.72
CA GLN A 470 19.32 7.16 17.36
C GLN A 470 18.85 5.85 16.70
N GLY A 471 19.61 4.77 16.84
CA GLY A 471 19.22 3.45 16.35
C GLY A 471 17.92 2.94 16.97
N ALA A 472 17.73 3.10 18.29
CA ALA A 472 16.51 2.72 18.97
C ALA A 472 15.29 3.56 18.55
N ILE A 473 15.48 4.86 18.31
CA ILE A 473 14.43 5.75 17.75
C ILE A 473 14.01 5.24 16.36
N LEU A 474 14.97 4.90 15.50
CA LEU A 474 14.68 4.40 14.15
C LEU A 474 14.01 3.02 14.16
N ILE A 475 14.42 2.11 15.05
CA ILE A 475 13.80 0.79 15.25
C ILE A 475 12.34 0.92 15.73
N ASP A 476 12.04 1.97 16.47
CA ASP A 476 10.74 2.24 17.08
C ASP A 476 10.04 3.46 16.44
N ALA A 477 10.37 3.75 15.18
CA ALA A 477 10.05 5.01 14.51
C ALA A 477 8.55 5.36 14.55
N HIS A 478 7.65 4.39 14.43
CA HIS A 478 6.21 4.62 14.56
C HIS A 478 5.82 5.18 15.94
N LEU A 479 6.28 4.58 17.04
CA LEU A 479 5.93 5.07 18.38
C LEU A 479 6.71 6.35 18.73
N ALA A 480 7.93 6.52 18.21
CA ALA A 480 8.67 7.77 18.29
C ALA A 480 7.93 8.92 17.59
N ALA A 481 7.37 8.66 16.40
CA ALA A 481 6.57 9.62 15.64
C ALA A 481 5.29 10.03 16.38
N ASN A 482 4.55 9.06 16.95
CA ASN A 482 3.41 9.36 17.84
C ASN A 482 3.85 10.25 19.02
N ALA A 483 4.97 9.93 19.68
CA ALA A 483 5.48 10.72 20.80
C ALA A 483 5.95 12.12 20.40
N ALA A 484 6.46 12.31 19.18
CA ALA A 484 6.89 13.60 18.65
C ALA A 484 5.74 14.47 18.14
N GLY A 485 4.53 13.90 18.00
CA GLY A 485 3.35 14.61 17.50
C GLY A 485 3.22 14.63 15.99
N VAL A 486 3.87 13.70 15.28
CA VAL A 486 3.67 13.45 13.84
C VAL A 486 2.20 13.08 13.61
N THR A 487 1.60 13.55 12.51
CA THR A 487 0.19 13.30 12.23
C THR A 487 -0.06 11.80 12.03
N CYS A 488 -1.01 11.24 12.77
CA CYS A 488 -1.58 9.92 12.48
C CYS A 488 -2.45 10.01 11.21
N THR A 489 -2.15 9.18 10.22
CA THR A 489 -2.73 9.26 8.87
C THR A 489 -3.66 8.08 8.55
N ALA A 490 -4.38 8.20 7.43
CA ALA A 490 -5.41 7.27 7.00
C ALA A 490 -4.85 6.13 6.13
N ARG A 491 -3.96 5.32 6.71
CA ARG A 491 -3.28 4.20 6.03
C ARG A 491 -2.57 4.65 4.74
N PRO A 492 -1.42 5.33 4.87
CA PRO A 492 -0.61 5.68 3.71
C PRO A 492 -0.03 4.40 3.12
N GLU A 493 -0.53 4.04 1.94
CA GLU A 493 0.02 2.99 1.10
C GLU A 493 1.08 3.64 0.19
N ASP A 494 0.90 3.62 -1.13
CA ASP A 494 1.96 3.97 -2.06
C ASP A 494 2.33 5.48 -2.05
N THR A 495 3.59 5.76 -2.39
CA THR A 495 4.19 7.10 -2.46
C THR A 495 4.99 7.22 -3.75
N GLU A 496 4.59 8.13 -4.65
CA GLU A 496 5.23 8.29 -5.95
C GLU A 496 5.56 9.77 -6.23
N VAL A 497 6.72 10.04 -6.83
CA VAL A 497 7.19 11.42 -7.10
C VAL A 497 7.02 11.74 -8.59
N ASP A 498 6.26 12.78 -8.90
CA ASP A 498 6.09 13.23 -10.27
C ASP A 498 7.37 13.91 -10.83
N LYS A 499 7.40 14.11 -12.15
CA LYS A 499 8.52 14.80 -12.84
C LYS A 499 8.80 16.23 -12.37
N ASN A 500 7.87 16.85 -11.64
CA ASN A 500 7.99 18.20 -11.10
C ASN A 500 8.38 18.19 -9.60
N GLY A 501 8.68 17.02 -9.03
CA GLY A 501 9.06 16.88 -7.63
C GLY A 501 7.91 16.89 -6.62
N ASN A 502 6.65 16.81 -7.08
CA ASN A 502 5.48 16.65 -6.21
C ASN A 502 5.35 15.19 -5.77
N LEU A 503 5.03 14.98 -4.50
CA LEU A 503 4.76 13.67 -3.94
C LEU A 503 3.27 13.36 -4.01
N PHE A 504 2.91 12.20 -4.54
CA PHE A 504 1.57 11.65 -4.50
C PHE A 504 1.53 10.51 -3.50
N ILE A 505 0.48 10.45 -2.68
CA ILE A 505 0.31 9.44 -1.63
C ILE A 505 -1.08 8.84 -1.73
N ALA A 506 -1.18 7.52 -1.80
CA ALA A 506 -2.43 6.80 -1.62
C ALA A 506 -2.74 6.64 -0.13
N PHE A 507 -3.89 7.15 0.30
CA PHE A 507 -4.43 6.93 1.65
C PHE A 507 -5.66 6.03 1.52
N THR A 508 -5.47 4.74 1.73
CA THR A 508 -6.44 3.73 1.32
C THR A 508 -7.72 3.73 2.16
N SER A 509 -7.66 4.07 3.46
CA SER A 509 -8.83 4.10 4.34
C SER A 509 -8.60 4.90 5.62
N GLY A 510 -9.52 5.80 5.91
CA GLY A 510 -9.61 6.55 7.16
C GLY A 510 -10.40 5.84 8.27
N PHE A 511 -10.86 4.61 8.06
CA PHE A 511 -11.68 3.92 9.06
C PHE A 511 -10.81 3.46 10.25
N PRO A 512 -11.30 3.54 11.50
CA PRO A 512 -10.44 3.37 12.67
C PRO A 512 -10.15 1.90 13.03
N SER A 513 -9.02 1.66 13.71
CA SER A 513 -8.70 0.40 14.41
C SER A 513 -9.00 0.49 15.90
N LYS A 514 -9.29 -0.65 16.53
CA LYS A 514 -9.30 -0.77 17.99
C LYS A 514 -7.90 -1.04 18.58
N SER A 515 -6.97 -1.58 17.79
CA SER A 515 -5.60 -1.90 18.23
C SER A 515 -4.62 -0.80 17.83
N ASP A 516 -4.58 -0.52 16.55
CA ASP A 516 -3.46 0.21 15.92
C ASP A 516 -3.60 1.72 16.11
N GLY A 517 -4.82 2.21 16.27
CA GLY A 517 -5.13 3.64 16.33
C GLY A 517 -6.07 4.05 15.21
N SER A 518 -6.10 5.34 14.92
CA SER A 518 -6.89 5.92 13.86
C SER A 518 -6.28 7.23 13.32
N PRO A 519 -6.73 7.71 12.15
CA PRO A 519 -6.23 8.97 11.60
C PRO A 519 -6.67 10.19 12.41
N ASP A 520 -5.95 11.28 12.22
CA ASP A 520 -6.33 12.63 12.61
C ASP A 520 -7.55 13.11 11.81
N LYS A 521 -8.69 13.28 12.48
CA LYS A 521 -9.96 13.66 11.84
C LYS A 521 -10.02 15.12 11.39
N ARG A 522 -9.02 15.94 11.75
CA ARG A 522 -8.90 17.32 11.24
C ARG A 522 -8.47 17.32 9.77
N ILE A 523 -7.72 16.30 9.36
CA ILE A 523 -7.10 16.14 8.04
C ILE A 523 -7.88 15.12 7.21
N PHE A 524 -8.09 13.92 7.74
CA PHE A 524 -8.70 12.80 7.03
C PHE A 524 -10.18 12.68 7.39
N LYS A 525 -11.02 13.25 6.54
CA LYS A 525 -12.48 13.25 6.70
C LYS A 525 -13.17 13.15 5.34
N GLY A 526 -14.30 12.46 5.30
CA GLY A 526 -15.13 12.31 4.13
C GLY A 526 -15.87 13.61 3.79
N PRO A 527 -16.64 13.61 2.68
CA PRO A 527 -17.50 14.73 2.30
C PRO A 527 -18.49 15.16 3.39
N ASP A 528 -18.90 14.23 4.26
CA ASP A 528 -19.78 14.45 5.41
C ASP A 528 -19.05 14.97 6.66
N GLY A 529 -17.72 15.06 6.63
CA GLY A 529 -16.87 15.47 7.74
C GLY A 529 -16.51 14.35 8.73
N GLU A 530 -16.90 13.10 8.45
CA GLU A 530 -16.66 11.94 9.32
C GLU A 530 -15.53 11.04 8.80
N ALA A 531 -15.21 9.96 9.52
CA ALA A 531 -14.24 8.97 9.05
C ALA A 531 -14.69 8.36 7.71
N TYR A 532 -13.74 8.19 6.79
CA TYR A 532 -14.03 7.80 5.40
C TYR A 532 -13.33 6.51 5.01
N GLU A 533 -14.07 5.54 4.49
CA GLU A 533 -13.56 4.21 4.17
C GLU A 533 -12.90 4.13 2.79
N PHE A 534 -13.36 4.93 1.83
CA PHE A 534 -13.03 4.75 0.41
C PHE A 534 -11.69 5.36 -0.01
N GLY A 535 -11.06 6.13 0.88
CA GLY A 535 -9.70 6.63 0.70
C GLY A 535 -9.55 7.82 -0.25
N TRP A 536 -8.29 8.24 -0.43
CA TRP A 536 -7.89 9.42 -1.19
C TRP A 536 -6.53 9.19 -1.86
N VAL A 537 -6.26 9.96 -2.91
CA VAL A 537 -4.89 10.26 -3.35
C VAL A 537 -4.60 11.71 -2.97
N MET A 538 -3.55 11.93 -2.19
CA MET A 538 -3.07 13.27 -1.82
C MET A 538 -1.91 13.68 -2.72
N ARG A 539 -1.82 14.97 -3.04
CA ARG A 539 -0.62 15.59 -3.61
C ARG A 539 0.01 16.53 -2.59
N LEU A 540 1.32 16.39 -2.37
CA LEU A 540 2.16 17.22 -1.51
C LEU A 540 3.26 17.89 -2.35
N THR A 541 3.47 19.18 -2.13
CA THR A 541 4.50 19.99 -2.79
C THR A 541 5.41 20.61 -1.73
N GLU A 542 6.69 20.28 -1.78
CA GLU A 542 7.73 20.86 -0.92
C GLU A 542 7.94 22.34 -1.24
N ASP A 543 8.17 23.15 -0.20
CA ASP A 543 8.44 24.58 -0.39
C ASP A 543 9.73 24.80 -1.20
N ASP A 544 9.70 25.82 -2.07
CA ASP A 544 10.78 26.18 -3.00
C ASP A 544 11.21 25.04 -3.95
N ASP A 545 10.40 23.99 -4.08
CA ASP A 545 10.74 22.78 -4.84
C ASP A 545 12.11 22.20 -4.43
N ARG A 546 12.30 22.05 -3.11
CA ARG A 546 13.53 21.51 -2.52
C ARG A 546 13.30 20.22 -1.75
N PRO A 547 14.09 19.16 -2.02
CA PRO A 547 14.01 17.90 -1.27
C PRO A 547 14.41 18.07 0.21
N ASP A 548 15.12 19.14 0.58
CA ASP A 548 15.49 19.44 1.96
C ASP A 548 14.59 20.51 2.62
N ALA A 549 13.48 20.89 1.99
CA ALA A 549 12.49 21.76 2.60
C ALA A 549 11.87 21.11 3.85
N MET A 550 11.60 21.92 4.87
CA MET A 550 11.03 21.49 6.15
C MET A 550 9.54 21.84 6.29
N THR A 551 8.98 22.42 5.24
CA THR A 551 7.59 22.85 5.12
C THR A 551 7.08 22.52 3.73
N PHE A 552 5.78 22.30 3.63
CA PHE A 552 5.13 21.88 2.39
C PHE A 552 3.69 22.37 2.34
N SER A 553 3.11 22.31 1.15
CA SER A 553 1.67 22.41 0.92
C SER A 553 1.09 21.09 0.45
N TRP A 554 -0.19 20.85 0.69
CA TRP A 554 -0.87 19.60 0.32
C TRP A 554 -2.33 19.83 -0.06
N GLN A 555 -2.87 18.93 -0.87
CA GLN A 555 -4.29 18.86 -1.21
C GLN A 555 -4.71 17.43 -1.55
N MET A 556 -5.98 17.07 -1.33
CA MET A 556 -6.53 15.82 -1.87
C MET A 556 -6.71 15.97 -3.38
N PHE A 557 -5.97 15.17 -4.15
CA PHE A 557 -5.98 15.19 -5.61
C PHE A 557 -7.13 14.35 -6.19
N ALA A 558 -7.39 13.18 -5.61
CA ALA A 558 -8.49 12.29 -5.98
C ALA A 558 -9.15 11.72 -4.72
N THR A 559 -10.47 11.51 -4.74
CA THR A 559 -11.22 10.95 -3.61
C THR A 559 -12.05 9.76 -4.07
N GLY A 560 -11.95 8.63 -3.37
CA GLY A 560 -12.76 7.44 -3.66
C GLY A 560 -14.23 7.68 -3.33
N GLY A 561 -15.07 6.66 -3.47
CA GLY A 561 -16.49 6.72 -3.13
C GLY A 561 -17.44 6.79 -4.33
N GLU A 562 -18.74 6.77 -4.05
CA GLU A 562 -19.78 6.81 -5.08
C GLU A 562 -19.84 8.19 -5.77
N PRO A 563 -20.03 8.26 -7.11
CA PRO A 563 -20.12 9.52 -7.85
C PRO A 563 -21.16 10.52 -7.33
N MET A 564 -22.35 10.04 -6.94
CA MET A 564 -23.38 10.92 -6.37
C MET A 564 -22.96 11.55 -5.04
N GLU A 565 -22.08 10.89 -4.27
CA GLU A 565 -21.58 11.42 -3.00
C GLU A 565 -20.26 12.21 -3.18
N GLY A 566 -19.92 12.55 -4.43
CA GLY A 566 -18.71 13.31 -4.78
C GLY A 566 -17.42 12.50 -4.90
N GLY A 567 -17.52 11.16 -4.88
CA GLY A 567 -16.38 10.27 -5.14
C GLY A 567 -16.14 10.02 -6.63
N LEU A 568 -14.98 9.46 -6.98
CA LEU A 568 -14.61 9.20 -8.38
C LEU A 568 -14.94 7.78 -8.87
N GLY A 569 -15.62 6.97 -8.05
CA GLY A 569 -16.07 5.63 -8.40
C GLY A 569 -15.09 4.49 -8.10
N PHE A 570 -13.93 4.79 -7.51
CA PHE A 570 -13.00 3.79 -6.94
C PHE A 570 -13.13 3.74 -5.41
N SER A 571 -12.53 2.75 -4.77
CA SER A 571 -12.41 2.65 -3.31
C SER A 571 -11.09 1.99 -2.96
N ASN A 572 -10.48 2.40 -1.84
CA ASN A 572 -9.22 1.86 -1.33
C ASN A 572 -8.10 1.97 -2.38
N PRO A 573 -7.74 3.20 -2.81
CA PRO A 573 -6.60 3.41 -3.69
C PRO A 573 -5.34 2.93 -2.98
N ASP A 574 -4.51 2.24 -3.75
CA ASP A 574 -3.27 1.64 -3.29
C ASP A 574 -2.13 2.05 -4.25
N ASN A 575 -1.54 1.14 -5.04
CA ASN A 575 -0.33 1.48 -5.79
C ASN A 575 -0.56 2.53 -6.88
N LEU A 576 0.47 3.35 -7.11
CA LEU A 576 0.51 4.49 -8.00
C LEU A 576 1.67 4.34 -9.00
N GLU A 577 1.49 4.84 -10.22
CA GLU A 577 2.55 4.91 -11.22
C GLU A 577 2.29 6.08 -12.16
N PHE A 578 3.34 6.81 -12.55
CA PHE A 578 3.22 7.85 -13.57
C PHE A 578 3.60 7.32 -14.94
N ASP A 579 2.75 7.60 -15.94
CA ASP A 579 3.17 7.45 -17.32
C ASP A 579 4.12 8.57 -17.77
N GLN A 580 4.74 8.41 -18.95
CA GLN A 580 5.68 9.38 -19.49
C GLN A 580 5.05 10.75 -19.82
N GLN A 581 3.73 10.82 -19.97
CA GLN A 581 3.00 12.07 -20.16
C GLN A 581 2.75 12.79 -18.82
N GLY A 582 2.89 12.07 -17.71
CA GLY A 582 2.68 12.53 -16.34
C GLY A 582 1.27 12.29 -15.83
N ASN A 583 0.49 11.41 -16.47
CA ASN A 583 -0.81 10.99 -15.94
C ASN A 583 -0.62 9.90 -14.88
N LEU A 584 -1.50 9.89 -13.90
CA LEU A 584 -1.45 8.96 -12.79
C LEU A 584 -2.22 7.69 -13.14
N TRP A 585 -1.57 6.56 -12.94
CA TRP A 585 -2.18 5.24 -12.93
C TRP A 585 -2.29 4.79 -11.48
N MET A 586 -3.42 4.19 -11.12
CA MET A 586 -3.71 3.79 -9.75
C MET A 586 -4.47 2.47 -9.73
N VAL A 587 -4.08 1.59 -8.82
CA VAL A 587 -4.78 0.33 -8.54
C VAL A 587 -5.46 0.39 -7.18
N THR A 588 -6.41 -0.52 -6.93
CA THR A 588 -7.16 -0.55 -5.67
C THR A 588 -6.93 -1.86 -4.92
N ASP A 589 -6.88 -1.78 -3.58
CA ASP A 589 -7.02 -2.93 -2.68
C ASP A 589 -8.19 -2.77 -1.68
N ILE A 590 -9.38 -3.12 -2.16
CA ILE A 590 -10.51 -3.44 -1.31
C ILE A 590 -10.29 -4.86 -0.77
N SER A 591 -10.09 -4.98 0.54
CA SER A 591 -10.05 -6.29 1.21
C SER A 591 -11.07 -7.28 0.65
N THR A 592 -10.58 -8.43 0.18
CA THR A 592 -11.36 -9.46 -0.54
C THR A 592 -12.67 -9.83 0.15
N SER A 593 -12.68 -9.84 1.49
CA SER A 593 -13.86 -10.15 2.28
C SER A 593 -15.04 -9.17 2.07
N LYS A 594 -14.81 -8.01 1.42
CA LYS A 594 -15.82 -7.00 1.10
C LYS A 594 -16.24 -7.02 -0.38
N HIS A 595 -15.46 -7.65 -1.25
CA HIS A 595 -15.77 -7.75 -2.69
C HIS A 595 -17.18 -8.25 -2.94
N ASN A 596 -17.90 -7.52 -3.79
CA ASN A 596 -19.23 -7.91 -4.28
C ASN A 596 -20.23 -8.30 -3.17
N LYS A 597 -20.10 -7.76 -1.96
CA LYS A 597 -21.04 -8.04 -0.87
C LYS A 597 -22.39 -7.39 -1.14
N THR A 598 -23.45 -8.05 -0.68
CA THR A 598 -24.81 -7.56 -0.81
C THR A 598 -24.97 -6.23 -0.08
N VAL A 599 -25.74 -5.33 -0.71
CA VAL A 599 -26.15 -4.06 -0.11
C VAL A 599 -27.68 -4.06 -0.01
N PRO A 600 -28.25 -3.97 1.19
CA PRO A 600 -29.70 -4.05 1.40
C PRO A 600 -30.44 -2.91 0.69
N MET A 601 -31.66 -3.14 0.22
CA MET A 601 -32.43 -2.24 -0.68
C MET A 601 -32.63 -0.82 -0.16
N ASN A 602 -32.72 -0.64 1.16
CA ASN A 602 -32.84 0.68 1.79
C ASN A 602 -31.51 1.22 2.33
N ARG A 603 -30.39 0.51 2.10
CA ARG A 603 -29.07 0.77 2.69
C ARG A 603 -29.12 0.92 4.22
N MET A 604 -30.03 0.18 4.87
CA MET A 604 -30.16 0.14 6.32
C MET A 604 -29.72 -1.22 6.87
N GLY A 605 -29.06 -1.19 8.03
CA GLY A 605 -28.81 -2.35 8.86
C GLY A 605 -30.09 -2.89 9.49
N LYS A 606 -29.98 -4.09 10.07
CA LYS A 606 -31.09 -4.75 10.80
C LYS A 606 -31.58 -3.96 12.01
N ASP A 607 -30.75 -3.04 12.52
CA ASP A 607 -31.03 -2.14 13.63
C ASP A 607 -31.74 -0.84 13.19
N GLY A 608 -32.05 -0.70 11.89
CA GLY A 608 -32.72 0.49 11.36
C GLY A 608 -31.81 1.71 11.26
N LYS A 609 -30.48 1.53 11.29
CA LYS A 609 -29.49 2.60 11.02
C LYS A 609 -28.92 2.45 9.61
N PRO A 610 -28.40 3.52 8.98
CA PRO A 610 -27.65 3.39 7.74
C PRO A 610 -26.52 2.37 7.91
N ILE A 611 -26.28 1.54 6.89
CA ILE A 611 -25.13 0.64 6.89
C ILE A 611 -23.83 1.45 6.93
N ASN A 612 -22.80 0.87 7.54
CA ASN A 612 -21.50 1.52 7.56
C ASN A 612 -20.85 1.53 6.16
N GLN A 613 -19.92 2.45 5.95
CA GLN A 613 -19.21 2.58 4.67
C GLN A 613 -18.42 1.31 4.30
N SER A 614 -17.89 0.57 5.29
CA SER A 614 -17.25 -0.73 5.05
C SER A 614 -18.17 -1.76 4.39
N THR A 615 -19.49 -1.68 4.59
CA THR A 615 -20.45 -2.56 3.89
C THR A 615 -20.69 -2.09 2.46
N LEU A 616 -20.60 -0.78 2.21
CA LEU A 616 -20.73 -0.18 0.88
C LEU A 616 -19.56 -0.50 -0.04
N CYS A 617 -18.40 -0.96 0.46
CA CYS A 617 -17.30 -1.44 -0.37
C CYS A 617 -17.73 -2.53 -1.39
N GLY A 618 -18.78 -3.31 -1.08
CA GLY A 618 -19.31 -4.31 -2.01
C GLY A 618 -19.86 -3.73 -3.33
N LEU A 619 -20.21 -2.44 -3.35
CA LEU A 619 -20.71 -1.76 -4.56
C LEU A 619 -19.67 -1.71 -5.68
N PHE A 620 -18.38 -1.54 -5.31
CA PHE A 620 -17.27 -1.27 -6.23
C PHE A 620 -16.80 -2.49 -7.03
N GLY A 621 -17.14 -3.70 -6.58
CA GLY A 621 -16.88 -4.93 -7.34
C GLY A 621 -15.61 -5.65 -6.90
N ASN A 622 -14.85 -6.14 -7.88
CA ASN A 622 -13.45 -6.56 -7.68
C ASN A 622 -12.56 -5.32 -7.71
N ASN A 623 -11.33 -5.48 -7.23
CA ASN A 623 -10.27 -4.49 -7.41
C ASN A 623 -10.01 -4.14 -8.87
N SER A 624 -9.45 -2.95 -9.10
CA SER A 624 -9.53 -2.26 -10.38
C SER A 624 -8.33 -1.37 -10.66
N ILE A 625 -8.14 -1.04 -11.94
CA ILE A 625 -7.03 -0.24 -12.47
C ILE A 625 -7.63 1.02 -13.07
N TRP A 626 -7.08 2.17 -12.69
CA TRP A 626 -7.60 3.50 -13.02
C TRP A 626 -6.53 4.35 -13.67
N TYR A 627 -6.97 5.20 -14.60
CA TYR A 627 -6.19 6.23 -15.23
C TYR A 627 -6.77 7.59 -14.86
N ILE A 628 -5.93 8.50 -14.37
CA ILE A 628 -6.30 9.84 -13.90
C ILE A 628 -5.37 10.86 -14.56
N PRO A 629 -5.84 11.65 -15.54
CA PRO A 629 -5.06 12.75 -16.10
C PRO A 629 -4.67 13.76 -15.01
N THR A 630 -3.45 14.26 -15.05
CA THR A 630 -2.98 15.31 -14.12
C THR A 630 -3.05 16.72 -14.70
N SER A 631 -3.34 16.84 -15.99
CA SER A 631 -3.40 18.11 -16.71
C SER A 631 -4.45 18.09 -17.83
N GLY A 632 -4.77 19.27 -18.37
CA GLY A 632 -5.78 19.43 -19.41
C GLY A 632 -7.23 19.47 -18.89
N PRO A 633 -8.23 19.48 -19.78
CA PRO A 633 -9.64 19.65 -19.41
C PRO A 633 -10.22 18.54 -18.52
N ASN A 634 -9.58 17.35 -18.53
CA ASN A 634 -10.02 16.17 -17.79
C ASN A 634 -9.12 15.89 -16.57
N ALA A 635 -8.31 16.86 -16.13
CA ALA A 635 -7.42 16.69 -15.00
C ALA A 635 -8.21 16.34 -13.72
N GLY A 636 -7.80 15.28 -13.03
CA GLY A 636 -8.45 14.79 -11.81
C GLY A 636 -9.65 13.86 -12.03
N GLU A 637 -10.11 13.67 -13.28
CA GLU A 637 -11.17 12.71 -13.61
C GLU A 637 -10.62 11.28 -13.64
N ALA A 638 -11.38 10.30 -13.12
CA ALA A 638 -10.96 8.90 -13.08
C ALA A 638 -11.62 8.07 -14.19
N TYR A 639 -10.80 7.35 -14.94
CA TYR A 639 -11.22 6.46 -16.03
C TYR A 639 -10.84 5.03 -15.69
N LEU A 640 -11.85 4.15 -15.62
CA LEU A 640 -11.65 2.73 -15.32
C LEU A 640 -10.97 2.04 -16.50
N PHE A 641 -9.71 1.64 -16.33
CA PHE A 641 -8.93 0.95 -17.34
C PHE A 641 -9.14 -0.57 -17.28
N GLY A 642 -9.13 -1.16 -16.10
CA GLY A 642 -9.25 -2.62 -15.96
C GLY A 642 -9.80 -3.09 -14.62
N ILE A 643 -10.11 -4.38 -14.55
CA ILE A 643 -10.69 -5.03 -13.37
C ILE A 643 -9.94 -6.34 -13.12
N ALA A 644 -9.55 -6.57 -11.87
CA ALA A 644 -8.83 -7.75 -11.43
C ALA A 644 -9.71 -9.02 -11.45
N PRO A 645 -9.09 -10.22 -11.55
CA PRO A 645 -9.79 -11.49 -11.34
C PRO A 645 -10.53 -11.58 -10.00
N THR A 646 -11.37 -12.61 -9.86
CA THR A 646 -12.17 -12.77 -8.65
C THR A 646 -11.28 -12.97 -7.43
N GLU A 647 -11.58 -12.23 -6.35
CA GLU A 647 -10.87 -12.33 -5.08
C GLU A 647 -9.37 -12.06 -5.19
N SER A 648 -8.98 -11.17 -6.11
CA SER A 648 -7.62 -10.66 -6.25
C SER A 648 -7.59 -9.14 -6.15
N GLU A 649 -6.40 -8.62 -5.89
CA GLU A 649 -6.00 -7.26 -6.22
C GLU A 649 -4.98 -7.25 -7.37
N THR A 650 -4.73 -6.05 -7.88
CA THR A 650 -3.66 -5.78 -8.84
C THR A 650 -2.65 -4.87 -8.18
N CYS A 651 -1.36 -5.19 -8.26
CA CYS A 651 -0.28 -4.44 -7.61
C CYS A 651 0.83 -4.10 -8.59
N GLY A 652 1.72 -3.19 -8.20
CA GLY A 652 2.95 -2.85 -8.91
C GLY A 652 2.76 -2.51 -10.39
N PRO A 653 1.89 -1.56 -10.79
CA PRO A 653 1.88 -1.08 -12.15
C PRO A 653 3.26 -0.51 -12.51
N PHE A 654 3.88 -0.99 -13.58
CA PHE A 654 5.19 -0.50 -14.01
C PHE A 654 5.29 -0.41 -15.53
N PHE A 655 5.56 0.77 -16.08
CA PHE A 655 5.66 0.95 -17.53
C PHE A 655 7.07 0.66 -18.07
N THR A 656 7.14 0.07 -19.27
CA THR A 656 8.38 0.10 -20.05
C THR A 656 8.67 1.53 -20.50
N LYS A 657 9.96 1.84 -20.74
CA LYS A 657 10.38 3.18 -21.16
C LYS A 657 9.73 3.64 -22.47
N ASP A 658 9.46 2.69 -23.37
CA ASP A 658 8.76 2.95 -24.63
C ASP A 658 7.23 3.02 -24.49
N GLN A 659 6.72 2.84 -23.27
CA GLN A 659 5.30 2.94 -22.90
C GLN A 659 4.40 1.91 -23.60
N LYS A 660 4.99 0.89 -24.26
CA LYS A 660 4.23 -0.15 -24.99
C LYS A 660 3.81 -1.31 -24.11
N THR A 661 4.30 -1.37 -22.88
CA THR A 661 3.96 -2.44 -21.94
C THR A 661 3.76 -1.86 -20.55
N LEU A 662 2.69 -2.32 -19.91
CA LEU A 662 2.42 -2.15 -18.48
C LEU A 662 2.58 -3.53 -17.84
N PHE A 663 3.59 -3.69 -17.01
CA PHE A 663 3.67 -4.86 -16.13
C PHE A 663 2.73 -4.66 -14.94
N LEU A 664 2.11 -5.75 -14.50
CA LEU A 664 1.17 -5.72 -13.38
C LEU A 664 1.17 -7.07 -12.65
N ALA A 665 1.13 -7.02 -11.33
CA ALA A 665 0.99 -8.19 -10.48
C ALA A 665 -0.49 -8.48 -10.25
N ILE A 666 -0.90 -9.73 -10.42
CA ILE A 666 -2.19 -10.23 -9.92
C ILE A 666 -1.87 -11.03 -8.65
N GLN A 667 -2.22 -10.48 -7.49
CA GLN A 667 -1.64 -10.90 -6.21
C GLN A 667 -2.25 -12.20 -5.71
N HIS A 668 -3.49 -12.19 -5.21
CA HIS A 668 -4.03 -13.30 -4.42
C HIS A 668 -5.35 -13.91 -4.96
N PRO A 669 -5.49 -14.29 -6.25
CA PRO A 669 -6.76 -14.80 -6.81
C PRO A 669 -7.33 -15.97 -6.00
N GLY A 670 -8.63 -15.90 -5.70
CA GLY A 670 -9.31 -16.89 -4.88
C GLY A 670 -8.92 -16.86 -3.39
N GLU A 671 -8.44 -15.73 -2.86
CA GLU A 671 -8.00 -15.62 -1.46
C GLU A 671 -9.05 -16.13 -0.46
N TYR A 672 -10.33 -15.83 -0.70
CA TYR A 672 -11.39 -16.02 0.29
C TYR A 672 -12.12 -17.36 0.15
N ASN A 673 -12.42 -17.79 -1.08
CA ASN A 673 -13.14 -19.04 -1.37
C ASN A 673 -12.24 -20.13 -1.97
N GLY A 674 -10.98 -19.83 -2.31
CA GLY A 674 -10.05 -20.78 -2.90
C GLY A 674 -10.37 -21.08 -4.37
N ILE A 675 -10.26 -22.35 -4.74
CA ILE A 675 -10.57 -22.86 -6.08
C ILE A 675 -12.05 -22.64 -6.39
N ARG A 676 -12.37 -22.04 -7.55
CA ARG A 676 -13.74 -22.01 -8.07
C ARG A 676 -14.17 -23.42 -8.49
N GLN A 677 -15.02 -24.05 -7.70
CA GLN A 677 -15.46 -25.41 -7.94
C GLN A 677 -16.56 -25.44 -9.02
N ASN A 678 -16.40 -26.25 -10.07
CA ASN A 678 -17.36 -26.48 -11.14
C ASN A 678 -17.89 -25.19 -11.79
N MET A 679 -17.05 -24.15 -11.86
CA MET A 679 -17.43 -22.81 -12.32
C MET A 679 -18.62 -22.18 -11.56
N THR A 680 -18.82 -22.56 -10.30
CA THR A 680 -19.95 -22.09 -9.48
C THR A 680 -19.95 -20.57 -9.33
N SER A 681 -21.15 -19.99 -9.31
CA SER A 681 -21.42 -18.57 -9.07
C SER A 681 -22.70 -18.37 -8.27
N GLU A 682 -22.82 -17.25 -7.59
CA GLU A 682 -24.03 -16.83 -6.87
C GLU A 682 -24.60 -15.54 -7.44
N THR A 683 -25.93 -15.40 -7.47
CA THR A 683 -26.57 -14.12 -7.76
C THR A 683 -26.83 -13.36 -6.46
N ARG A 684 -26.38 -12.11 -6.40
CA ARG A 684 -26.52 -11.20 -5.26
C ARG A 684 -27.31 -9.96 -5.69
N GLN A 685 -28.10 -9.40 -4.79
CA GLN A 685 -28.79 -8.13 -5.04
C GLN A 685 -28.09 -7.01 -4.28
N LEU A 686 -27.82 -5.90 -4.99
CA LEU A 686 -27.18 -4.72 -4.43
C LEU A 686 -28.04 -3.47 -4.69
N ALA A 687 -28.28 -2.69 -3.65
CA ALA A 687 -28.89 -1.38 -3.76
C ALA A 687 -27.87 -0.36 -4.28
N MET A 688 -27.99 -0.01 -5.55
CA MET A 688 -27.10 0.89 -6.27
C MET A 688 -27.74 2.27 -6.41
N LYS A 689 -26.90 3.27 -6.71
CA LYS A 689 -27.32 4.62 -7.08
C LYS A 689 -26.80 4.95 -8.47
N THR A 690 -27.59 5.69 -9.23
CA THR A 690 -27.16 6.34 -10.47
C THR A 690 -26.31 7.58 -10.14
N THR A 691 -25.68 8.18 -11.15
CA THR A 691 -24.87 9.40 -10.97
C THR A 691 -25.71 10.62 -10.59
N ASP A 692 -27.02 10.61 -10.86
CA ASP A 692 -27.98 11.63 -10.42
C ASP A 692 -28.71 11.26 -9.10
N GLY A 693 -28.36 10.12 -8.49
CA GLY A 693 -28.82 9.70 -7.17
C GLY A 693 -30.09 8.86 -7.13
N SER A 694 -30.69 8.55 -8.28
CA SER A 694 -31.80 7.60 -8.39
C SER A 694 -31.40 6.20 -7.91
N ASP A 695 -32.25 5.56 -7.11
CA ASP A 695 -32.01 4.21 -6.61
C ASP A 695 -32.36 3.15 -7.67
N PHE A 696 -31.56 2.09 -7.74
CA PHE A 696 -31.91 0.87 -8.47
C PHE A 696 -31.32 -0.38 -7.83
N VAL A 697 -31.81 -1.54 -8.25
CA VAL A 697 -31.30 -2.84 -7.81
C VAL A 697 -30.48 -3.45 -8.93
N GLN A 698 -29.25 -3.83 -8.61
CA GLN A 698 -28.41 -4.63 -9.49
C GLN A 698 -28.45 -6.09 -9.06
N ASN A 699 -28.80 -6.99 -9.98
CA ASN A 699 -28.54 -8.42 -9.84
C ASN A 699 -27.11 -8.69 -10.30
N ARG A 700 -26.26 -9.13 -9.38
CA ARG A 700 -24.84 -9.38 -9.63
C ARG A 700 -24.52 -10.86 -9.57
N ILE A 701 -24.00 -11.42 -10.66
CA ILE A 701 -23.51 -12.80 -10.70
C ILE A 701 -22.04 -12.78 -10.27
N VAL A 702 -21.71 -13.52 -9.21
CA VAL A 702 -20.38 -13.50 -8.56
C VAL A 702 -19.79 -14.91 -8.56
N PRO A 703 -18.61 -15.14 -9.17
CA PRO A 703 -17.87 -16.38 -9.04
C PRO A 703 -17.55 -16.72 -7.58
N MET A 704 -17.66 -18.01 -7.22
CA MET A 704 -17.35 -18.47 -5.87
C MET A 704 -15.96 -19.11 -5.84
N GLY A 705 -14.94 -18.27 -5.65
CA GLY A 705 -13.52 -18.62 -5.79
C GLY A 705 -12.96 -18.25 -7.16
N SER A 706 -11.71 -18.62 -7.42
CA SER A 706 -11.02 -18.37 -8.70
C SER A 706 -10.39 -19.63 -9.30
N ASN A 707 -10.33 -19.70 -10.63
CA ASN A 707 -9.46 -20.61 -11.39
C ASN A 707 -8.47 -19.83 -12.28
N TRP A 708 -8.27 -18.53 -12.01
CA TRP A 708 -7.31 -17.72 -12.75
C TRP A 708 -5.87 -18.14 -12.38
N PRO A 709 -4.94 -18.32 -13.36
CA PRO A 709 -5.01 -17.80 -14.72
C PRO A 709 -5.46 -18.78 -15.81
N THR A 710 -5.56 -20.08 -15.52
CA THR A 710 -5.86 -21.08 -16.58
C THR A 710 -7.31 -21.03 -17.02
N LYS A 711 -8.21 -20.58 -16.12
CA LYS A 711 -9.65 -20.49 -16.31
C LYS A 711 -10.31 -21.84 -16.59
N GLN A 712 -9.59 -22.93 -16.31
CA GLN A 712 -10.12 -24.29 -16.45
C GLN A 712 -10.85 -24.70 -15.19
N VAL A 713 -11.86 -25.55 -15.37
CA VAL A 713 -12.71 -26.02 -14.28
C VAL A 713 -11.87 -26.70 -13.20
N ASN A 714 -11.98 -26.22 -11.96
CA ASN A 714 -11.30 -26.76 -10.76
C ASN A 714 -9.77 -26.61 -10.75
N ASP A 715 -9.17 -25.88 -11.70
CA ASP A 715 -7.74 -25.60 -11.65
C ASP A 715 -7.41 -24.68 -10.47
N PRO A 716 -6.24 -24.86 -9.83
CA PRO A 716 -5.84 -24.02 -8.71
C PRO A 716 -5.62 -22.57 -9.17
N PRO A 717 -6.12 -21.57 -8.40
CA PRO A 717 -5.76 -20.20 -8.69
C PRO A 717 -4.28 -19.96 -8.39
N LYS A 718 -3.63 -19.12 -9.20
CA LYS A 718 -2.20 -18.83 -9.05
C LYS A 718 -1.92 -17.33 -9.15
N PRO A 719 -1.36 -16.71 -8.10
CA PRO A 719 -0.67 -15.43 -8.20
C PRO A 719 0.23 -15.40 -9.43
N SER A 720 0.11 -14.38 -10.27
CA SER A 720 0.95 -14.26 -11.47
C SER A 720 1.24 -12.81 -11.85
N VAL A 721 2.36 -12.60 -12.52
CA VAL A 721 2.69 -11.32 -13.17
C VAL A 721 2.29 -11.35 -14.64
N VAL A 722 1.69 -10.26 -15.12
CA VAL A 722 1.29 -10.07 -16.51
C VAL A 722 2.00 -8.90 -17.16
N ALA A 723 2.06 -8.92 -18.50
CA ALA A 723 2.47 -7.79 -19.33
C ALA A 723 1.30 -7.40 -20.24
N ILE A 724 0.65 -6.27 -19.95
CA ILE A 724 -0.44 -5.70 -20.74
C ILE A 724 0.16 -4.89 -21.89
N ARG A 725 -0.43 -5.01 -23.09
CA ARG A 725 -0.01 -4.29 -24.29
C ARG A 725 -1.18 -4.06 -25.24
N ARG A 726 -1.02 -3.10 -26.16
CA ARG A 726 -1.95 -2.92 -27.27
C ARG A 726 -1.71 -3.94 -28.38
N LEU A 727 -2.78 -4.34 -29.07
CA LEU A 727 -2.72 -5.24 -30.23
C LEU A 727 -2.06 -4.58 -31.45
N ASP A 728 -2.20 -3.26 -31.60
CA ASP A 728 -1.58 -2.46 -32.66
C ASP A 728 -0.11 -2.08 -32.38
N SER A 729 0.43 -2.51 -31.23
CA SER A 729 1.81 -2.23 -30.79
C SER A 729 2.17 -0.75 -30.62
N THR A 730 1.18 0.14 -30.54
CA THR A 730 1.42 1.53 -30.13
C THR A 730 1.60 1.62 -28.61
N PRO A 731 2.18 2.72 -28.08
CA PRO A 731 2.18 2.95 -26.64
C PRO A 731 0.78 2.86 -26.01
N ILE A 732 0.71 2.37 -24.78
CA ILE A 732 -0.54 2.25 -24.01
C ILE A 732 -1.17 3.63 -23.78
N THR A 733 -0.33 4.64 -23.64
CA THR A 733 -0.73 6.00 -23.27
C THR A 733 -0.92 6.94 -24.48
N SER A 734 -0.58 6.49 -25.71
CA SER A 734 -0.62 7.30 -26.95
C SER A 734 -1.94 7.33 -27.69
#